data_AF-A0A949Z0D7-F1
#
_entry.id   AF-A0A949Z0D7-F1
#
_cell.length_a   1.000
_cell.length_b   1.000
_cell.length_c   1.000
_cell.angle_alpha   90.00
_cell.angle_beta   90.00
_cell.angle_gamma   90.00
#
_symmetry.space_group_name_H-M   'P 1'
#
loop_
_entity.id
_entity.type
_entity.pdbx_description
1 polymer ?
#
loop_
_entity_poly.entity_id
_entity_poly.type
_entity_poly.pdbx_seq_one_letter_code
_entity_poly.pdbx_strand_id
1 'polypeptide(L)'
;MAIRPFGGPVPKAQYLDIPHYLSDDVGATPYGQDRGNFTLGSHPAPPTPGQPTGKNIGTWVNSTADPVALNLLDGVSNLNVRYTPDPPWTYNAYFNFQNPSGNYHAFGTMFGPSPGTYNIAQVYYPLNYDIYNYGVGAEYSGGDGVWTVGAKYDGSFFKNQDSVLSWSNPNVWNQLNAAGTCVNSALYSPTGGTGPCKGQMQLFPDNEAHTFTVDGGLNLPLKTRVMGSFSYGWWLQNQGFIPFTINSALPRQGLPQSGLGGDVQPLYANATVVSDPLERLELRATYSYYDYNNEDPEITFKNIESLNDIASTFTATAFPFSFSEQDIKLSASYQLTPSLATRFVGQITTNHNAGMMVLQQDTTSYGPVVDYQPWDWVEFQGSYQYANRSSPGYNNNRASLVGEDAEATELNALRRFDQASVHVNQFQLYGAVHPFHASEDPYLNTLSVYAAMNYDNYRYPASVIGRQQWSDYVPSVGVAYSPSEQLNVFANYSWQATDWYMAGFQRQPYSSSAPPPPPPCTAGAAGQTPQTCPQQVWTSYGRNQGSSVDLSVESSLPPLSIEGSPILRNRSKFSVNYTYAVTTNLTHANGDTAFGPATSYPNIGTQFHQLIVQYEYPFKQHMALDIGYYFSHFGENDFQWDNLRQWMGSASPNSIFVSLGLPPGRLTPETLATWRSNTAFELLGWAGSRYEIRQKAL
;
A
#
# COMPACT_ATOMS: atom_id res chain seq x y z
N MET A 1 -6.80 19.72 36.61
CA MET A 1 -5.47 19.07 36.65
C MET A 1 -5.56 17.91 37.64
N ALA A 2 -5.88 16.71 37.16
CA ALA A 2 -5.93 15.52 38.00
C ALA A 2 -4.49 14.99 38.18
N ILE A 3 -4.01 14.96 39.41
CA ILE A 3 -2.70 14.45 39.79
C ILE A 3 -2.69 12.95 39.46
N ARG A 4 -1.93 12.54 38.43
CA ARG A 4 -1.61 11.12 38.21
C ARG A 4 -0.76 10.67 39.40
N PRO A 5 -1.08 9.54 40.06
CA PRO A 5 -0.29 9.09 41.19
C PRO A 5 1.10 8.70 40.71
N PHE A 6 2.12 9.12 41.47
CA PHE A 6 3.47 8.56 41.38
C PHE A 6 3.39 7.05 41.41
N GLY A 7 3.97 6.40 40.42
CA GLY A 7 3.77 4.97 40.17
C GLY A 7 5.09 4.26 39.95
N GLY A 8 5.24 3.09 40.56
CA GLY A 8 6.27 2.13 40.16
C GLY A 8 6.13 1.73 38.69
N PRO A 9 7.04 0.91 38.16
CA PRO A 9 6.99 0.46 36.77
C PRO A 9 5.63 -0.16 36.43
N VAL A 10 5.04 0.27 35.32
CA VAL A 10 3.77 -0.28 34.81
C VAL A 10 4.09 -1.14 33.59
N PRO A 11 4.30 -2.46 33.75
CA PRO A 11 4.49 -3.37 32.63
C PRO A 11 3.15 -3.66 31.95
N LYS A 12 3.14 -3.65 30.62
CA LYS A 12 2.04 -4.11 29.77
C LYS A 12 2.59 -5.14 28.79
N ALA A 13 2.01 -6.33 28.79
CA ALA A 13 2.30 -7.38 27.82
C ALA A 13 1.05 -7.63 26.95
N GLN A 14 1.25 -7.87 25.67
CA GLN A 14 0.18 -8.20 24.72
C GLN A 14 0.70 -9.22 23.70
N TYR A 15 -0.16 -10.16 23.35
CA TYR A 15 0.04 -11.11 22.27
C TYR A 15 -1.15 -11.03 21.31
N LEU A 16 -0.88 -11.03 20.01
CA LEU A 16 -1.88 -10.99 18.94
C LEU A 16 -1.47 -11.99 17.86
N ASP A 17 -2.46 -12.69 17.31
CA ASP A 17 -2.33 -13.46 16.08
C ASP A 17 -3.23 -12.83 15.03
N ILE A 18 -2.67 -12.45 13.90
CA ILE A 18 -3.38 -11.76 12.82
C ILE A 18 -3.33 -12.65 11.56
N PRO A 19 -4.40 -13.42 11.28
CA PRO A 19 -4.46 -14.24 10.09
C PRO A 19 -4.89 -13.41 8.86
N HIS A 20 -4.27 -13.69 7.73
CA HIS A 20 -4.60 -13.16 6.42
C HIS A 20 -4.85 -14.34 5.47
N TYR A 21 -6.09 -14.49 5.00
CA TYR A 21 -6.47 -15.51 4.04
C TYR A 21 -6.65 -14.87 2.66
N LEU A 22 -5.88 -15.34 1.68
CA LEU A 22 -5.91 -14.84 0.30
C LEU A 22 -6.56 -15.87 -0.63
N SER A 23 -6.32 -17.15 -0.38
CA SER A 23 -6.95 -18.28 -1.06
C SER A 23 -6.95 -19.52 -0.15
N ASP A 24 -8.12 -20.10 0.12
CA ASP A 24 -8.28 -21.29 0.97
C ASP A 24 -8.30 -22.58 0.14
N ASP A 25 -7.12 -23.14 -0.14
CA ASP A 25 -6.92 -24.40 -0.89
C ASP A 25 -7.57 -24.40 -2.29
N VAL A 26 -7.67 -23.20 -2.88
CA VAL A 26 -8.31 -23.00 -4.17
C VAL A 26 -7.27 -22.86 -5.30
N GLY A 27 -6.13 -22.25 -5.00
CA GLY A 27 -4.97 -22.30 -5.89
C GLY A 27 -4.38 -23.70 -5.95
N ALA A 28 -3.89 -24.12 -7.10
CA ALA A 28 -3.22 -25.41 -7.27
C ALA A 28 -1.88 -25.25 -7.98
N THR A 29 -0.90 -26.07 -7.59
CA THR A 29 0.44 -26.04 -8.19
C THR A 29 1.07 -27.42 -8.27
N PRO A 30 1.79 -27.77 -9.36
CA PRO A 30 2.53 -29.03 -9.46
C PRO A 30 3.86 -29.02 -8.68
N TYR A 31 4.22 -27.91 -8.06
CA TYR A 31 5.44 -27.80 -7.25
C TYR A 31 5.23 -28.37 -5.84
N GLY A 32 6.08 -29.30 -5.45
CA GLY A 32 6.33 -29.61 -4.05
C GLY A 32 7.27 -28.57 -3.45
N GLN A 33 6.90 -28.05 -2.29
CA GLN A 33 7.66 -27.01 -1.59
C GLN A 33 8.37 -27.60 -0.35
N ASP A 34 9.63 -27.24 -0.20
CA ASP A 34 10.35 -27.30 1.08
C ASP A 34 10.99 -25.93 1.34
N ARG A 35 10.36 -25.14 2.22
CA ARG A 35 10.74 -23.75 2.50
C ARG A 35 10.85 -22.91 1.22
N GLY A 36 12.02 -22.34 0.93
CA GLY A 36 12.34 -21.60 -0.30
C GLY A 36 12.60 -22.45 -1.55
N ASN A 37 12.52 -23.78 -1.50
CA ASN A 37 12.86 -24.67 -2.62
C ASN A 37 11.63 -25.34 -3.23
N PHE A 38 11.31 -24.97 -4.47
CA PHE A 38 10.19 -25.47 -5.26
C PHE A 38 10.66 -26.53 -6.26
N THR A 39 10.16 -27.76 -6.11
CA THR A 39 10.59 -28.93 -6.87
C THR A 39 9.43 -29.58 -7.62
N LEU A 40 9.71 -30.16 -8.78
CA LEU A 40 8.73 -30.88 -9.57
C LEU A 40 8.98 -32.39 -9.48
N GLY A 41 7.94 -33.17 -9.16
CA GLY A 41 8.01 -34.63 -9.16
C GLY A 41 7.99 -35.25 -10.56
N SER A 42 7.49 -34.52 -11.56
CA SER A 42 7.45 -34.92 -12.96
C SER A 42 7.45 -33.70 -13.88
N HIS A 43 7.56 -33.88 -15.19
CA HIS A 43 7.51 -32.81 -16.19
C HIS A 43 6.40 -33.09 -17.22
N PRO A 44 5.88 -32.05 -17.92
CA PRO A 44 4.93 -32.25 -19.00
C PRO A 44 5.49 -33.19 -20.08
N ALA A 45 4.61 -33.98 -20.69
CA ALA A 45 4.97 -34.71 -21.90
C ALA A 45 5.23 -33.75 -23.07
N PRO A 46 6.00 -34.15 -24.11
CA PRO A 46 6.17 -33.36 -25.33
C PRO A 46 4.83 -33.00 -25.99
N PRO A 47 4.72 -31.83 -26.64
CA PRO A 47 3.53 -31.47 -27.40
C PRO A 47 3.21 -32.53 -28.47
N THR A 48 1.95 -32.97 -28.53
CA THR A 48 1.50 -33.92 -29.57
C THR A 48 1.14 -33.16 -30.85
N PRO A 49 1.66 -33.55 -32.04
CA PRO A 49 1.30 -32.91 -33.30
C PRO A 49 -0.22 -32.85 -33.53
N GLY A 50 -0.73 -31.69 -33.96
CA GLY A 50 -2.16 -31.48 -34.24
C GLY A 50 -3.05 -31.22 -33.02
N GLN A 51 -2.49 -31.19 -31.80
CA GLN A 51 -3.22 -30.73 -30.60
C GLN A 51 -3.09 -29.22 -30.40
N PRO A 52 -4.05 -28.57 -29.70
CA PRO A 52 -3.92 -27.17 -29.30
C PRO A 52 -2.63 -26.92 -28.51
N THR A 53 -1.98 -25.79 -28.75
CA THR A 53 -0.79 -25.35 -28.01
C THR A 53 -1.09 -25.36 -26.50
N GLY A 54 -0.17 -25.92 -25.70
CA GLY A 54 -0.29 -25.98 -24.24
C GLY A 54 -1.19 -27.10 -23.69
N LYS A 55 -1.85 -27.92 -24.53
CA LYS A 55 -2.69 -29.03 -24.05
C LYS A 55 -1.94 -30.04 -23.18
N ASN A 56 -0.70 -30.37 -23.56
CA ASN A 56 0.19 -31.25 -22.78
C ASN A 56 0.47 -30.68 -21.38
N ILE A 57 0.70 -29.36 -21.29
CA ILE A 57 0.93 -28.66 -20.01
C ILE A 57 -0.34 -28.69 -19.17
N GLY A 58 -1.49 -28.31 -19.74
CA GLY A 58 -2.77 -28.34 -19.01
C GLY A 58 -3.14 -29.73 -18.50
N THR A 59 -2.86 -30.78 -19.29
CA THR A 59 -3.12 -32.18 -18.87
C THR A 59 -2.18 -32.60 -17.74
N TRP A 60 -0.91 -32.20 -17.80
CA TRP A 60 0.07 -32.46 -16.76
C TRP A 60 -0.29 -31.73 -15.46
N VAL A 61 -0.58 -30.43 -15.50
CA VAL A 61 -1.03 -29.66 -14.33
C VAL A 61 -2.27 -30.30 -13.71
N ASN A 62 -3.28 -30.66 -14.50
CA ASN A 62 -4.50 -31.32 -13.99
C ASN A 62 -4.28 -32.68 -13.31
N SER A 63 -3.14 -33.34 -13.58
CA SER A 63 -2.82 -34.66 -13.00
C SER A 63 -1.78 -34.62 -11.90
N THR A 64 -1.13 -33.47 -11.67
CA THR A 64 0.00 -33.35 -10.75
C THR A 64 -0.08 -32.17 -9.80
N ALA A 65 -0.98 -31.20 -10.05
CA ALA A 65 -1.12 -30.04 -9.18
C ALA A 65 -1.90 -30.40 -7.91
N ASP A 66 -1.31 -30.05 -6.77
CA ASP A 66 -1.94 -30.17 -5.46
C ASP A 66 -2.49 -28.80 -5.01
N PRO A 67 -3.61 -28.77 -4.27
CA PRO A 67 -4.13 -27.54 -3.67
C PRO A 67 -3.10 -26.88 -2.73
N VAL A 68 -3.08 -25.55 -2.74
CA VAL A 68 -2.25 -24.73 -1.85
C VAL A 68 -3.08 -23.59 -1.30
N ALA A 69 -3.09 -23.46 0.04
CA ALA A 69 -3.56 -22.26 0.70
C ALA A 69 -2.54 -21.12 0.54
N LEU A 70 -3.02 -19.99 0.02
CA LEU A 70 -2.31 -18.72 0.09
C LEU A 70 -2.83 -17.99 1.32
N ASN A 71 -2.07 -18.06 2.40
CA ASN A 71 -2.39 -17.44 3.67
C ASN A 71 -1.12 -16.99 4.39
N LEU A 72 -1.30 -16.11 5.36
CA LEU A 72 -0.25 -15.58 6.21
C LEU A 72 -0.79 -15.50 7.62
N LEU A 73 0.02 -15.86 8.62
CA LEU A 73 -0.25 -15.61 10.02
C LEU A 73 0.85 -14.69 10.56
N ASP A 74 0.46 -13.54 11.10
CA ASP A 74 1.39 -12.64 11.78
C ASP A 74 1.21 -12.73 13.29
N GLY A 75 2.19 -13.35 13.96
CA GLY A 75 2.26 -13.43 15.41
C GLY A 75 3.00 -12.23 15.99
N VAL A 76 2.31 -11.40 16.78
CA VAL A 76 2.85 -10.16 17.35
C VAL A 76 2.88 -10.22 18.87
N SER A 77 4.08 -10.05 19.45
CA SER A 77 4.30 -9.96 20.89
C SER A 77 4.81 -8.58 21.27
N ASN A 78 4.15 -7.93 22.23
CA ASN A 78 4.52 -6.60 22.73
C ASN A 78 4.77 -6.64 24.23
N LEU A 79 5.88 -6.03 24.65
CA LEU A 79 6.18 -5.71 26.03
C LEU A 79 6.50 -4.21 26.12
N ASN A 80 5.80 -3.48 26.98
CA ASN A 80 6.06 -2.09 27.25
C ASN A 80 6.20 -1.86 28.76
N VAL A 81 7.18 -1.08 29.16
CA VAL A 81 7.38 -0.65 30.53
C VAL A 81 7.45 0.87 30.55
N ARG A 82 6.53 1.49 31.28
CA ARG A 82 6.55 2.94 31.57
C ARG A 82 6.86 3.16 33.04
N TYR A 83 7.74 4.10 33.33
CA TYR A 83 8.14 4.45 34.68
C TYR A 83 8.23 5.96 34.85
N THR A 84 7.49 6.52 35.80
CA THR A 84 7.44 7.96 36.09
C THR A 84 7.80 8.16 37.56
N PRO A 85 9.10 8.18 37.91
CA PRO A 85 9.56 8.28 39.30
C PRO A 85 9.14 9.60 39.96
N ASP A 86 9.25 10.69 39.20
CA ASP A 86 8.97 12.06 39.60
C ASP A 86 8.04 12.71 38.56
N PRO A 87 7.26 13.76 38.90
CA PRO A 87 6.30 14.33 37.95
C PRO A 87 6.92 14.85 36.64
N PRO A 88 8.14 15.45 36.64
CA PRO A 88 8.81 15.87 35.42
C PRO A 88 9.32 14.74 34.53
N TRP A 89 9.66 13.58 35.10
CA TRP A 89 10.42 12.53 34.41
C TRP A 89 9.53 11.36 34.02
N THR A 90 9.54 10.99 32.75
CA THR A 90 8.98 9.72 32.28
C THR A 90 10.03 8.94 31.51
N TYR A 91 10.17 7.66 31.83
CA TYR A 91 11.00 6.71 31.10
C TYR A 91 10.10 5.66 30.44
N ASN A 92 10.43 5.28 29.21
CA ASN A 92 9.75 4.23 28.48
C ASN A 92 10.77 3.24 27.92
N ALA A 93 10.45 1.96 28.01
CA ALA A 93 11.15 0.90 27.29
C ALA A 93 10.11 0.00 26.63
N TYR A 94 10.37 -0.45 25.40
CA TYR A 94 9.52 -1.40 24.74
C TYR A 94 10.30 -2.44 23.95
N PHE A 95 9.68 -3.58 23.77
CA PHE A 95 10.09 -4.66 22.90
C PHE A 95 8.87 -5.14 22.12
N ASN A 96 9.00 -5.27 20.81
CA ASN A 96 8.01 -5.79 19.90
C ASN A 96 8.67 -6.88 19.06
N PHE A 97 8.06 -8.05 18.99
CA PHE A 97 8.48 -9.15 18.13
C PHE A 97 7.33 -9.48 17.18
N GLN A 98 7.63 -9.62 15.90
CA GLN A 98 6.67 -10.02 14.88
C GLN A 98 7.23 -11.22 14.13
N ASN A 99 6.37 -12.20 13.87
CA ASN A 99 6.68 -13.38 13.07
C ASN A 99 5.62 -13.61 11.98
N PRO A 100 5.67 -12.84 10.87
CA PRO A 100 4.89 -13.15 9.68
C PRO A 100 5.36 -14.47 9.06
N SER A 101 4.48 -15.47 9.03
CA SER A 101 4.75 -16.79 8.44
C SER A 101 3.59 -17.31 7.57
N GLY A 102 3.92 -17.92 6.41
CA GLY A 102 2.92 -18.50 5.51
C GLY A 102 3.28 -18.39 4.02
N ASN A 103 2.29 -18.62 3.16
CA ASN A 103 2.38 -18.57 1.71
C ASN A 103 1.68 -17.30 1.21
N TYR A 104 2.44 -16.22 1.02
CA TYR A 104 1.84 -14.89 0.90
C TYR A 104 1.24 -14.60 -0.47
N HIS A 105 1.99 -14.63 -1.56
CA HIS A 105 1.40 -14.37 -2.88
C HIS A 105 2.12 -15.11 -4.00
N ALA A 106 1.39 -15.32 -5.11
CA ALA A 106 1.94 -15.93 -6.31
C ALA A 106 2.89 -14.97 -7.05
N PHE A 107 3.99 -15.52 -7.54
CA PHE A 107 5.07 -14.83 -8.22
C PHE A 107 5.39 -15.52 -9.56
N GLY A 108 5.49 -14.74 -10.63
CA GLY A 108 5.88 -15.22 -11.95
C GLY A 108 7.40 -15.39 -12.04
N THR A 109 7.84 -16.62 -12.24
CA THR A 109 9.23 -16.97 -12.57
C THR A 109 9.39 -17.09 -14.08
N MET A 110 10.58 -16.83 -14.61
CA MET A 110 10.82 -16.79 -16.05
C MET A 110 12.09 -17.55 -16.43
N PHE A 111 12.02 -18.27 -17.55
CA PHE A 111 13.17 -18.83 -18.27
C PHE A 111 13.14 -18.43 -19.74
N GLY A 112 14.32 -18.22 -20.34
CA GLY A 112 14.49 -18.01 -21.78
C GLY A 112 15.06 -16.63 -22.19
N PRO A 113 15.70 -16.52 -23.36
CA PRO A 113 16.46 -15.34 -23.79
C PRO A 113 15.61 -14.17 -24.27
N SER A 114 14.46 -14.45 -24.89
CA SER A 114 13.81 -13.45 -25.75
C SER A 114 12.27 -13.54 -25.75
N PRO A 115 11.58 -12.43 -26.04
CA PRO A 115 10.14 -12.42 -26.25
C PRO A 115 9.71 -13.51 -27.25
N GLY A 116 8.62 -14.21 -26.94
CA GLY A 116 8.12 -15.35 -27.72
C GLY A 116 8.77 -16.70 -27.39
N THR A 117 9.86 -16.72 -26.61
CA THR A 117 10.47 -17.96 -26.07
C THR A 117 10.40 -18.06 -24.55
N TYR A 118 9.92 -17.01 -23.87
CA TYR A 118 9.77 -17.00 -22.42
C TYR A 118 8.85 -18.13 -21.96
N ASN A 119 9.34 -18.90 -20.99
CA ASN A 119 8.53 -19.84 -20.24
C ASN A 119 8.33 -19.28 -18.85
N ILE A 120 7.08 -18.96 -18.56
CA ILE A 120 6.67 -18.37 -17.29
C ILE A 120 5.98 -19.45 -16.46
N ALA A 121 6.41 -19.61 -15.22
CA ALA A 121 5.77 -20.49 -14.26
C ALA A 121 5.50 -19.70 -12.97
N GLN A 122 4.39 -19.96 -12.30
CA GLN A 122 4.09 -19.30 -11.03
C GLN A 122 4.50 -20.19 -9.85
N VAL A 123 5.21 -19.58 -8.90
CA VAL A 123 5.43 -20.11 -7.54
C VAL A 123 4.81 -19.14 -6.55
N TYR A 124 4.96 -19.33 -5.25
CA TYR A 124 4.55 -18.34 -4.26
C TYR A 124 5.71 -17.97 -3.34
N TYR A 125 5.63 -16.81 -2.71
CA TYR A 125 6.62 -16.38 -1.72
C TYR A 125 6.37 -17.08 -0.37
N PRO A 126 7.31 -17.92 0.10
CA PRO A 126 7.31 -18.34 1.49
C PRO A 126 7.73 -17.17 2.37
N LEU A 127 6.90 -16.82 3.34
CA LEU A 127 7.24 -15.89 4.40
C LEU A 127 7.58 -16.67 5.65
N ASN A 128 8.69 -16.31 6.26
CA ASN A 128 9.10 -16.74 7.58
C ASN A 128 10.11 -15.72 8.11
N TYR A 129 9.59 -14.65 8.68
CA TYR A 129 10.38 -13.51 9.11
C TYR A 129 10.41 -13.43 10.63
N ASP A 130 11.54 -13.02 11.18
CA ASP A 130 11.66 -12.62 12.57
C ASP A 130 12.02 -11.14 12.61
N ILE A 131 11.11 -10.32 13.13
CA ILE A 131 11.28 -8.87 13.22
C ILE A 131 11.34 -8.48 14.69
N TYR A 132 12.50 -8.00 15.13
CA TYR A 132 12.71 -7.54 16.49
C TYR A 132 12.79 -6.02 16.51
N ASN A 133 11.89 -5.39 17.26
CA ASN A 133 11.90 -3.96 17.50
C ASN A 133 12.10 -3.71 18.99
N TYR A 134 13.00 -2.81 19.35
CA TYR A 134 13.13 -2.34 20.73
C TYR A 134 13.34 -0.84 20.74
N GLY A 135 12.97 -0.22 21.85
CA GLY A 135 13.25 1.19 22.03
C GLY A 135 13.27 1.60 23.48
N VAL A 136 14.05 2.62 23.76
CA VAL A 136 14.19 3.23 25.08
C VAL A 136 14.10 4.74 24.95
N GLY A 137 13.42 5.38 25.88
CA GLY A 137 13.24 6.83 25.85
C GLY A 137 13.11 7.44 27.23
N ALA A 138 13.40 8.72 27.30
CA ALA A 138 13.25 9.56 28.46
C ALA A 138 12.64 10.90 28.06
N GLU A 139 11.68 11.37 28.85
CA GLU A 139 11.02 12.65 28.69
C GLU A 139 11.16 13.45 29.99
N TYR A 140 11.42 14.75 29.84
CA TYR A 140 11.48 15.71 30.93
C TYR A 140 10.58 16.91 30.65
N SER A 141 9.74 17.27 31.61
CA SER A 141 8.88 18.46 31.59
C SER A 141 9.33 19.46 32.66
N GLY A 142 9.85 20.61 32.24
CA GLY A 142 10.44 21.62 33.11
C GLY A 142 9.63 22.92 33.17
N GLY A 143 9.86 23.70 34.24
CA GLY A 143 9.23 25.01 34.44
C GLY A 143 7.70 24.93 34.51
N ASP A 144 7.15 24.01 35.29
CA ASP A 144 5.70 23.76 35.41
C ASP A 144 4.99 23.49 34.06
N GLY A 145 5.71 22.86 33.12
CA GLY A 145 5.20 22.53 31.78
C GLY A 145 5.42 23.63 30.73
N VAL A 146 6.23 24.64 31.02
CA VAL A 146 6.67 25.64 30.04
C VAL A 146 7.49 25.01 28.93
N TRP A 147 8.34 24.02 29.24
CA TRP A 147 9.12 23.32 28.23
C TRP A 147 9.15 21.81 28.47
N THR A 148 9.24 21.06 27.39
CA THR A 148 9.31 19.60 27.38
C THR A 148 10.40 19.16 26.43
N VAL A 149 11.24 18.20 26.83
CA VAL A 149 12.24 17.57 25.97
C VAL A 149 12.14 16.06 26.12
N GLY A 150 12.10 15.36 25.00
CA GLY A 150 12.16 13.89 24.94
C GLY A 150 13.37 13.46 24.13
N ALA A 151 13.98 12.34 24.51
CA ALA A 151 14.98 11.65 23.71
C ALA A 151 14.66 10.16 23.66
N LYS A 152 14.79 9.56 22.49
CA LYS A 152 14.46 8.16 22.24
C LYS A 152 15.49 7.52 21.32
N TYR A 153 15.74 6.24 21.55
CA TYR A 153 16.45 5.36 20.65
C TYR A 153 15.52 4.21 20.25
N ASP A 154 15.49 3.91 18.96
CA ASP A 154 14.75 2.80 18.35
C ASP A 154 15.70 1.92 17.54
N GLY A 155 15.61 0.60 17.74
CA GLY A 155 16.30 -0.41 16.95
C GLY A 155 15.30 -1.39 16.32
N SER A 156 15.49 -1.72 15.05
CA SER A 156 14.72 -2.71 14.30
C SER A 156 15.65 -3.69 13.61
N PHE A 157 15.37 -4.99 13.72
CA PHE A 157 16.19 -6.07 13.17
C PHE A 157 15.29 -7.01 12.41
N PHE A 158 15.51 -7.10 11.10
CA PHE A 158 14.79 -7.99 10.21
C PHE A 158 15.65 -9.21 9.90
N LYS A 159 15.09 -10.40 10.15
CA LYS A 159 15.70 -11.68 9.81
C LYS A 159 14.78 -12.49 8.92
N ASN A 160 15.28 -12.89 7.76
CA ASN A 160 14.56 -13.76 6.85
C ASN A 160 15.11 -15.19 6.95
N GLN A 161 14.28 -16.11 7.42
CA GLN A 161 14.68 -17.51 7.61
C GLN A 161 14.87 -18.25 6.28
N ASP A 162 14.29 -17.74 5.19
CA ASP A 162 14.40 -18.28 3.84
C ASP A 162 14.98 -17.20 2.92
N SER A 163 16.31 -17.09 2.88
CA SER A 163 17.01 -16.00 2.17
C SER A 163 17.08 -16.19 0.65
N VAL A 164 16.74 -17.38 0.14
CA VAL A 164 16.81 -17.73 -1.29
C VAL A 164 15.57 -18.51 -1.69
N LEU A 165 14.95 -18.08 -2.78
CA LEU A 165 13.92 -18.80 -3.50
C LEU A 165 14.57 -19.56 -4.65
N SER A 166 14.27 -20.84 -4.82
CA SER A 166 14.68 -21.62 -5.98
C SER A 166 13.53 -22.46 -6.51
N TRP A 167 13.47 -22.66 -7.81
CA TRP A 167 12.37 -23.36 -8.45
C TRP A 167 12.85 -24.22 -9.62
N SER A 168 12.19 -25.34 -9.84
CA SER A 168 12.49 -26.22 -10.98
C SER A 168 11.86 -25.68 -12.26
N ASN A 169 12.52 -25.85 -13.40
CA ASN A 169 11.98 -25.44 -14.68
C ASN A 169 10.98 -26.50 -15.18
N PRO A 170 9.68 -26.17 -15.38
CA PRO A 170 8.69 -27.13 -15.86
C PRO A 170 8.84 -27.47 -17.35
N ASN A 171 9.72 -26.78 -18.08
CA ASN A 171 9.75 -26.73 -19.53
C ASN A 171 10.98 -27.42 -20.16
N VAL A 172 11.50 -28.42 -19.47
CA VAL A 172 12.68 -29.21 -19.85
C VAL A 172 12.25 -30.61 -20.31
N TRP A 173 11.45 -30.67 -21.37
CA TRP A 173 10.93 -31.94 -21.89
C TRP A 173 11.96 -32.59 -22.80
N ASN A 174 12.76 -33.49 -22.26
CA ASN A 174 13.76 -34.23 -23.02
C ASN A 174 13.09 -35.12 -24.09
N GLN A 175 13.27 -34.79 -25.38
CA GLN A 175 12.84 -35.66 -26.50
C GLN A 175 13.76 -36.88 -26.70
N LEU A 176 14.90 -36.97 -25.99
CA LEU A 176 16.00 -37.91 -26.29
C LEU A 176 16.24 -39.01 -25.24
N ASN A 177 15.66 -38.94 -24.03
CA ASN A 177 15.73 -40.04 -23.05
C ASN A 177 14.36 -40.40 -22.49
N ALA A 178 14.09 -41.70 -22.34
CA ALA A 178 12.83 -42.27 -21.88
C ALA A 178 12.43 -41.95 -20.41
N ALA A 179 13.08 -40.98 -19.75
CA ALA A 179 12.98 -40.77 -18.30
C ALA A 179 12.82 -39.31 -17.82
N GLY A 180 12.42 -38.35 -18.67
CA GLY A 180 11.95 -37.03 -18.20
C GLY A 180 12.89 -36.26 -17.26
N THR A 181 14.19 -36.55 -17.30
CA THR A 181 15.19 -35.97 -16.40
C THR A 181 15.76 -34.70 -17.02
N CYS A 182 15.71 -33.60 -16.28
CA CYS A 182 16.29 -32.35 -16.74
C CYS A 182 17.82 -32.43 -16.84
N VAL A 183 18.39 -31.87 -17.90
CA VAL A 183 19.83 -31.71 -18.09
C VAL A 183 20.16 -30.23 -18.28
N ASN A 184 20.98 -29.69 -17.39
CA ASN A 184 21.45 -28.30 -17.46
C ASN A 184 22.18 -28.06 -18.80
N SER A 185 21.85 -26.95 -19.46
CA SER A 185 22.45 -26.52 -20.72
C SER A 185 22.67 -25.01 -20.71
N ALA A 186 23.74 -24.56 -21.39
CA ALA A 186 24.01 -23.15 -21.63
C ALA A 186 23.09 -22.54 -22.71
N LEU A 187 22.53 -23.39 -23.58
CA LEU A 187 21.56 -23.03 -24.61
C LEU A 187 20.14 -23.36 -24.16
N TYR A 188 19.20 -22.49 -24.54
CA TYR A 188 17.79 -22.67 -24.28
C TYR A 188 17.04 -23.22 -25.50
N SER A 189 16.59 -24.47 -25.42
CA SER A 189 15.74 -25.10 -26.42
C SER A 189 14.68 -25.97 -25.75
N PRO A 190 13.51 -25.40 -25.43
CA PRO A 190 12.33 -26.14 -24.96
C PRO A 190 12.00 -27.36 -25.83
N THR A 191 11.95 -27.16 -27.16
CA THR A 191 11.65 -28.22 -28.13
C THR A 191 12.73 -29.31 -28.18
N GLY A 192 14.00 -28.93 -27.98
CA GLY A 192 15.13 -29.86 -27.92
C GLY A 192 15.38 -30.46 -26.54
N GLY A 193 14.59 -30.10 -25.53
CA GLY A 193 14.73 -30.61 -24.16
C GLY A 193 16.00 -30.17 -23.44
N THR A 194 16.54 -29.00 -23.79
CA THR A 194 17.78 -28.45 -23.18
C THR A 194 17.50 -27.05 -22.63
N GLY A 195 18.02 -26.75 -21.44
CA GLY A 195 17.87 -25.45 -20.79
C GLY A 195 18.30 -25.50 -19.33
N PRO A 196 18.12 -24.41 -18.56
CA PRO A 196 18.35 -24.43 -17.12
C PRO A 196 17.32 -25.31 -16.43
N CYS A 197 17.77 -26.18 -15.53
CA CYS A 197 16.87 -27.06 -14.77
C CYS A 197 16.21 -26.38 -13.59
N LYS A 198 16.85 -25.35 -13.05
CA LYS A 198 16.37 -24.59 -11.90
C LYS A 198 16.71 -23.12 -12.08
N GLY A 199 15.86 -22.28 -11.52
CA GLY A 199 16.13 -20.87 -11.30
C GLY A 199 16.30 -20.57 -9.82
N GLN A 200 16.90 -19.43 -9.52
CA GLN A 200 17.01 -18.93 -8.16
C GLN A 200 16.85 -17.41 -8.11
N MET A 201 16.46 -16.91 -6.94
CA MET A 201 16.32 -15.50 -6.65
C MET A 201 16.64 -15.27 -5.17
N GLN A 202 17.32 -14.17 -4.89
CA GLN A 202 17.53 -13.73 -3.51
C GLN A 202 16.22 -13.14 -2.97
N LEU A 203 15.80 -13.60 -1.79
CA LEU A 203 14.68 -13.02 -1.06
C LEU A 203 15.14 -11.82 -0.23
N PHE A 204 14.21 -11.16 0.44
CA PHE A 204 14.50 -9.96 1.24
C PHE A 204 15.67 -10.21 2.19
N PRO A 205 16.73 -9.39 2.14
CA PRO A 205 17.94 -9.61 2.92
C PRO A 205 17.74 -9.20 4.38
N ASP A 206 18.41 -9.90 5.28
CA ASP A 206 18.61 -9.48 6.67
C ASP A 206 19.14 -8.04 6.71
N ASN A 207 18.49 -7.20 7.50
CA ASN A 207 18.87 -5.80 7.67
C ASN A 207 18.54 -5.31 9.08
N GLU A 208 19.12 -4.18 9.46
CA GLU A 208 18.88 -3.52 10.74
C GLU A 208 18.76 -2.02 10.57
N ALA A 209 17.96 -1.39 11.43
CA ALA A 209 17.75 0.05 11.45
C ALA A 209 17.88 0.58 12.88
N HIS A 210 18.64 1.65 13.03
CA HIS A 210 18.88 2.34 14.30
C HIS A 210 18.48 3.80 14.14
N THR A 211 17.70 4.34 15.06
CA THR A 211 17.23 5.73 14.98
C THR A 211 17.30 6.39 16.35
N PHE A 212 17.95 7.56 16.42
CA PHE A 212 17.88 8.45 17.57
C PHE A 212 16.96 9.62 17.26
N THR A 213 16.07 9.94 18.19
CA THR A 213 15.11 11.04 18.04
C THR A 213 15.13 11.91 19.28
N VAL A 214 15.09 13.23 19.06
CA VAL A 214 14.97 14.24 20.09
C VAL A 214 13.80 15.14 19.76
N ASP A 215 12.86 15.26 20.68
CA ASP A 215 11.66 16.08 20.55
C ASP A 215 11.67 17.20 21.58
N GLY A 216 11.18 18.37 21.20
CA GLY A 216 11.18 19.55 22.04
C GLY A 216 9.90 20.38 21.90
N GLY A 217 9.46 20.97 23.00
CA GLY A 217 8.34 21.90 23.05
C GLY A 217 8.62 23.05 24.01
N LEU A 218 8.24 24.26 23.63
CA LEU A 218 8.39 25.47 24.44
C LEU A 218 7.15 26.36 24.29
N ASN A 219 6.56 26.73 25.42
CA ASN A 219 5.52 27.74 25.52
C ASN A 219 6.18 29.10 25.77
N LEU A 220 5.87 30.07 24.91
CA LEU A 220 6.39 31.43 24.92
C LEU A 220 5.25 32.44 25.24
N PRO A 221 5.57 33.70 25.55
CA PRO A 221 4.56 34.77 25.64
C PRO A 221 3.70 34.91 24.39
N LEU A 222 2.60 35.66 24.46
CA LEU A 222 1.65 35.87 23.35
C LEU A 222 0.96 34.60 22.84
N LYS A 223 0.74 33.62 23.73
CA LYS A 223 0.14 32.32 23.39
C LYS A 223 0.89 31.65 22.23
N THR A 224 2.22 31.81 22.21
CA THR A 224 3.07 31.20 21.20
C THR A 224 3.58 29.85 21.72
N ARG A 225 3.53 28.82 20.88
CA ARG A 225 4.11 27.50 21.14
C ARG A 225 5.05 27.13 20.00
N VAL A 226 6.28 26.76 20.37
CA VAL A 226 7.28 26.21 19.46
C VAL A 226 7.41 24.73 19.75
N MET A 227 7.42 23.90 18.71
CA MET A 227 7.63 22.47 18.79
C MET A 227 8.63 22.07 17.71
N GLY A 228 9.45 21.07 17.97
CA GLY A 228 10.37 20.55 16.97
C GLY A 228 10.81 19.13 17.28
N SER A 229 11.27 18.46 16.24
CA SER A 229 11.78 17.09 16.29
C SER A 229 13.05 17.02 15.43
N PHE A 230 14.04 16.27 15.91
CA PHE A 230 15.24 15.92 15.16
C PHE A 230 15.44 14.42 15.25
N SER A 231 15.64 13.75 14.13
CA SER A 231 15.90 12.33 14.06
C SER A 231 17.05 12.04 13.11
N TYR A 232 17.90 11.09 13.50
CA TYR A 232 19.00 10.60 12.68
C TYR A 232 19.11 9.09 12.86
N GLY A 233 19.30 8.38 11.75
CA GLY A 233 19.40 6.93 11.78
C GLY A 233 20.48 6.35 10.88
N TRP A 234 20.68 5.05 11.03
CA TRP A 234 21.53 4.20 10.20
C TRP A 234 20.77 2.93 9.87
N TRP A 235 20.62 2.63 8.59
CA TRP A 235 20.02 1.40 8.08
C TRP A 235 21.13 0.60 7.40
N LEU A 236 21.38 -0.60 7.90
CA LEU A 236 22.53 -1.42 7.54
C LEU A 236 22.07 -2.73 6.91
N GLN A 237 22.75 -3.16 5.85
CA GLN A 237 22.47 -4.43 5.16
C GLN A 237 23.76 -5.02 4.61
N ASN A 238 24.16 -6.20 5.11
CA ASN A 238 25.35 -6.87 4.59
C ASN A 238 25.19 -8.40 4.46
N GLN A 239 23.99 -8.86 4.10
CA GLN A 239 23.74 -10.24 3.75
C GLN A 239 24.58 -10.63 2.52
N GLY A 240 25.10 -11.86 2.55
CA GLY A 240 25.88 -12.40 1.45
C GLY A 240 25.07 -12.50 0.16
N PHE A 241 25.65 -12.06 -0.96
CA PHE A 241 25.08 -12.21 -2.28
C PHE A 241 25.04 -13.69 -2.69
N ILE A 242 24.00 -14.06 -3.44
CA ILE A 242 23.93 -15.37 -4.08
C ILE A 242 24.75 -15.38 -5.39
N PRO A 243 25.21 -16.55 -5.87
CA PRO A 243 25.82 -16.66 -7.20
C PRO A 243 24.86 -16.20 -8.31
N PHE A 244 25.38 -15.71 -9.43
CA PHE A 244 24.55 -15.29 -10.58
C PHE A 244 23.63 -16.40 -11.13
N THR A 245 24.02 -17.66 -10.97
CA THR A 245 23.26 -18.81 -11.48
C THR A 245 23.59 -20.07 -10.69
N ILE A 246 22.62 -20.99 -10.63
CA ILE A 246 22.78 -22.38 -10.18
C ILE A 246 22.84 -23.37 -11.35
N ASN A 247 22.78 -22.89 -12.60
CA ASN A 247 22.94 -23.70 -13.79
C ASN A 247 24.40 -24.16 -13.94
N SER A 248 24.65 -25.45 -13.71
CA SER A 248 26.00 -26.04 -13.75
C SER A 248 26.62 -26.07 -15.15
N ALA A 249 25.85 -25.78 -16.21
CA ALA A 249 26.37 -25.69 -17.58
C ALA A 249 26.94 -24.30 -17.91
N LEU A 250 26.75 -23.32 -17.04
CA LEU A 250 27.35 -21.99 -17.13
C LEU A 250 28.57 -21.91 -16.19
N PRO A 251 29.60 -21.10 -16.53
CA PRO A 251 30.75 -20.95 -15.67
C PRO A 251 30.37 -20.26 -14.36
N ARG A 252 30.95 -20.73 -13.26
CA ARG A 252 30.83 -20.05 -11.96
C ARG A 252 31.68 -18.79 -11.98
N GLN A 253 31.05 -17.66 -12.17
CA GLN A 253 31.71 -16.36 -12.12
C GLN A 253 31.86 -15.88 -10.68
N GLY A 254 32.99 -15.25 -10.39
CA GLY A 254 33.20 -14.58 -9.12
C GLY A 254 32.31 -13.35 -9.01
N LEU A 255 31.69 -13.17 -7.84
CA LEU A 255 30.98 -11.93 -7.52
C LEU A 255 32.01 -10.80 -7.28
N PRO A 256 31.71 -9.55 -7.65
CA PRO A 256 32.62 -8.42 -7.43
C PRO A 256 32.90 -8.17 -5.95
N GLN A 257 31.96 -8.54 -5.07
CA GLN A 257 32.11 -8.58 -3.62
C GLN A 257 31.14 -9.60 -3.00
N SER A 258 31.30 -9.90 -1.71
CA SER A 258 30.53 -10.94 -1.03
C SER A 258 29.14 -10.50 -0.55
N GLY A 259 28.87 -9.20 -0.40
CA GLY A 259 27.60 -8.62 0.07
C GLY A 259 27.54 -7.14 -0.31
N LEU A 260 26.46 -6.44 0.06
CA LEU A 260 26.28 -5.03 -0.33
C LEU A 260 27.18 -4.09 0.47
N GLY A 261 27.37 -4.33 1.76
CA GLY A 261 27.95 -3.34 2.67
C GLY A 261 27.08 -2.09 2.79
N GLY A 262 25.76 -2.27 2.78
CA GLY A 262 24.81 -1.18 2.69
C GLY A 262 24.74 -0.35 3.97
N ASP A 263 24.68 0.97 3.79
CA ASP A 263 24.68 2.02 4.80
C ASP A 263 23.83 3.20 4.29
N VAL A 264 22.63 3.34 4.84
CA VAL A 264 21.74 4.47 4.57
C VAL A 264 21.56 5.28 5.85
N GLN A 265 21.78 6.58 5.76
CA GLN A 265 21.80 7.49 6.90
C GLN A 265 20.68 8.53 6.79
N PRO A 266 19.43 8.19 7.13
CA PRO A 266 18.34 9.16 7.06
C PRO A 266 18.46 10.23 8.15
N LEU A 267 18.18 11.47 7.78
CA LEU A 267 18.04 12.60 8.70
C LEU A 267 16.66 13.23 8.52
N TYR A 268 15.99 13.53 9.63
CA TYR A 268 14.75 14.28 9.64
C TYR A 268 14.81 15.39 10.67
N ALA A 269 14.36 16.58 10.31
CA ALA A 269 14.20 17.69 11.23
C ALA A 269 12.91 18.44 10.94
N ASN A 270 12.18 18.82 11.98
CA ASN A 270 11.04 19.71 11.85
C ASN A 270 10.99 20.78 12.95
N ALA A 271 10.36 21.90 12.63
CA ALA A 271 10.04 22.95 13.57
C ALA A 271 8.69 23.55 13.21
N THR A 272 7.78 23.62 14.18
CA THR A 272 6.47 24.25 14.07
C THR A 272 6.32 25.34 15.12
N VAL A 273 5.92 26.52 14.66
CA VAL A 273 5.54 27.64 15.52
C VAL A 273 4.06 27.90 15.32
N VAL A 274 3.30 27.94 16.41
CA VAL A 274 1.90 28.34 16.45
C VAL A 274 1.79 29.55 17.37
N SER A 275 1.07 30.59 16.96
CA SER A 275 0.90 31.78 17.78
C SER A 275 -0.47 32.39 17.59
N ASP A 276 -1.07 32.85 18.69
CA ASP A 276 -2.31 33.63 18.69
C ASP A 276 -2.02 35.09 19.09
N PRO A 277 -1.34 35.88 18.23
CA PRO A 277 -0.86 37.21 18.61
C PRO A 277 -1.99 38.22 18.85
N LEU A 278 -3.17 37.98 18.26
CA LEU A 278 -4.38 38.79 18.42
C LEU A 278 -5.57 37.89 18.73
N GLU A 279 -6.60 38.45 19.36
CA GLU A 279 -7.88 37.75 19.49
C GLU A 279 -8.40 37.39 18.08
N ARG A 280 -8.80 36.13 17.87
CA ARG A 280 -9.34 35.58 16.61
C ARG A 280 -8.33 35.33 15.48
N LEU A 281 -7.04 35.56 15.67
CA LEU A 281 -6.00 35.28 14.66
C LEU A 281 -5.03 34.20 15.15
N GLU A 282 -5.01 33.04 14.50
CA GLU A 282 -3.96 32.01 14.66
C GLU A 282 -3.00 32.10 13.47
N LEU A 283 -1.70 32.16 13.76
CA LEU A 283 -0.63 32.03 12.78
C LEU A 283 0.13 30.74 13.03
N ARG A 284 0.42 30.00 11.96
CA ARG A 284 1.20 28.76 12.03
C ARG A 284 2.23 28.72 10.92
N ALA A 285 3.46 28.39 11.29
CA ALA A 285 4.57 28.17 10.37
C ALA A 285 5.23 26.83 10.71
N THR A 286 5.45 26.00 9.70
CA THR A 286 6.15 24.72 9.82
C THR A 286 7.26 24.66 8.79
N TYR A 287 8.46 24.29 9.23
CA TYR A 287 9.57 23.90 8.37
C TYR A 287 9.89 22.43 8.63
N SER A 288 10.06 21.64 7.58
CA SER A 288 10.54 20.26 7.67
C SER A 288 11.64 20.01 6.66
N TYR A 289 12.62 19.20 7.03
CA TYR A 289 13.72 18.75 6.21
C TYR A 289 13.87 17.25 6.37
N TYR A 290 13.95 16.53 5.26
CA TYR A 290 14.25 15.10 5.23
C TYR A 290 15.39 14.86 4.25
N ASP A 291 16.40 14.12 4.66
CA ASP A 291 17.52 13.71 3.83
C ASP A 291 17.63 12.19 3.88
N TYR A 292 17.56 11.57 2.70
CA TYR A 292 17.85 10.17 2.49
C TYR A 292 19.23 10.09 1.87
N ASN A 293 20.24 9.92 2.72
CA ASN A 293 21.61 9.79 2.28
C ASN A 293 22.00 8.31 2.18
N ASN A 294 22.11 7.80 0.95
CA ASN A 294 22.56 6.44 0.69
C ASN A 294 24.07 6.43 0.41
N GLU A 295 24.84 5.83 1.32
CA GLU A 295 26.30 5.67 1.24
C GLU A 295 26.70 4.25 0.80
N ASP A 296 25.75 3.45 0.27
CA ASP A 296 26.03 2.13 -0.30
C ASP A 296 27.11 2.25 -1.39
N PRO A 297 27.98 1.24 -1.56
CA PRO A 297 28.97 1.26 -2.63
C PRO A 297 28.32 1.10 -4.00
N GLU A 298 28.81 1.85 -5.01
CA GLU A 298 28.52 1.56 -6.41
C GLU A 298 29.16 0.22 -6.81
N ILE A 299 28.35 -0.73 -7.28
CA ILE A 299 28.81 -2.07 -7.64
C ILE A 299 28.62 -2.29 -9.14
N THR A 300 29.74 -2.49 -9.85
CA THR A 300 29.70 -2.97 -11.24
C THR A 300 29.85 -4.49 -11.31
N PHE A 301 28.80 -5.17 -11.72
CA PHE A 301 28.78 -6.58 -12.05
C PHE A 301 29.21 -6.74 -13.52
N LYS A 302 30.46 -7.15 -13.74
CA LYS A 302 31.07 -7.22 -15.08
C LYS A 302 30.93 -8.60 -15.69
N ASN A 303 30.72 -8.62 -17.01
CA ASN A 303 30.68 -9.82 -17.83
C ASN A 303 29.72 -10.89 -17.31
N ILE A 304 28.54 -10.53 -16.80
CA ILE A 304 27.56 -11.48 -16.27
C ILE A 304 27.19 -12.47 -17.38
N GLU A 305 27.59 -13.74 -17.21
CA GLU A 305 27.42 -14.76 -18.24
C GLU A 305 26.06 -15.49 -18.19
N SER A 306 25.12 -14.94 -17.42
CA SER A 306 23.79 -15.52 -17.19
C SER A 306 22.72 -14.45 -17.25
N LEU A 307 21.75 -14.59 -18.17
CA LEU A 307 20.50 -13.83 -18.18
C LEU A 307 19.35 -14.84 -18.30
N ASN A 308 18.40 -14.86 -17.36
CA ASN A 308 17.36 -15.90 -17.30
C ASN A 308 17.95 -17.34 -17.32
N ASP A 309 19.08 -17.53 -16.64
CA ASP A 309 19.85 -18.77 -16.49
C ASP A 309 20.37 -19.42 -17.78
N ILE A 310 20.65 -18.61 -18.79
CA ILE A 310 21.25 -19.03 -20.07
C ILE A 310 22.46 -18.15 -20.41
N ALA A 311 23.34 -18.64 -21.28
CA ALA A 311 24.56 -17.92 -21.65
C ALA A 311 24.23 -16.54 -22.25
N SER A 312 24.66 -15.49 -21.57
CA SER A 312 24.63 -14.10 -22.03
C SER A 312 25.97 -13.46 -21.72
N THR A 313 26.20 -12.18 -22.02
CA THR A 313 27.31 -11.42 -21.44
C THR A 313 26.88 -9.97 -21.40
N PHE A 314 26.65 -9.44 -20.20
CA PHE A 314 26.33 -8.04 -20.01
C PHE A 314 27.04 -7.47 -18.78
N THR A 315 27.17 -6.16 -18.71
CA THR A 315 27.69 -5.47 -17.53
C THR A 315 26.60 -4.57 -16.99
N ALA A 316 26.36 -4.66 -15.68
CA ALA A 316 25.40 -3.81 -15.00
C ALA A 316 26.07 -3.12 -13.82
N THR A 317 25.75 -1.85 -13.62
CA THR A 317 26.16 -1.09 -12.44
C THR A 317 24.95 -0.76 -11.58
N ALA A 318 24.99 -1.14 -10.32
CA ALA A 318 24.04 -0.71 -9.31
C ALA A 318 24.48 0.66 -8.77
N PHE A 319 23.67 1.69 -9.00
CA PHE A 319 23.93 3.05 -8.53
C PHE A 319 23.12 3.33 -7.26
N PRO A 320 23.76 3.65 -6.12
CA PRO A 320 23.05 4.17 -4.97
C PRO A 320 22.46 5.54 -5.31
N PHE A 321 21.28 5.84 -4.77
CA PHE A 321 20.67 7.15 -4.94
C PHE A 321 20.35 7.79 -3.60
N SER A 322 20.56 9.11 -3.55
CA SER A 322 20.20 9.96 -2.42
C SER A 322 19.18 11.01 -2.86
N PHE A 323 18.36 11.47 -1.92
CA PHE A 323 17.47 12.60 -2.15
C PHE A 323 17.21 13.37 -0.86
N SER A 324 16.92 14.66 -0.99
CA SER A 324 16.48 15.48 0.13
C SER A 324 15.23 16.27 -0.23
N GLU A 325 14.45 16.56 0.80
CA GLU A 325 13.15 17.18 0.68
C GLU A 325 13.01 18.28 1.74
N GLN A 326 12.66 19.48 1.30
CA GLN A 326 12.42 20.62 2.17
C GLN A 326 10.99 21.09 2.00
N ASP A 327 10.30 21.31 3.12
CA ASP A 327 8.91 21.75 3.17
C ASP A 327 8.77 22.99 4.05
N ILE A 328 8.22 24.06 3.49
CA ILE A 328 7.81 25.26 4.22
C ILE A 328 6.30 25.40 4.09
N LYS A 329 5.58 25.38 5.21
CA LYS A 329 4.12 25.54 5.26
C LYS A 329 3.75 26.71 6.17
N LEU A 330 2.95 27.63 5.64
CA LEU A 330 2.45 28.80 6.35
C LEU A 330 0.93 28.79 6.32
N SER A 331 0.29 29.10 7.44
CA SER A 331 -1.15 29.33 7.47
C SER A 331 -1.55 30.45 8.41
N ALA A 332 -2.56 31.21 8.00
CA ALA A 332 -3.21 32.22 8.81
C ALA A 332 -4.70 31.89 8.90
N SER A 333 -5.20 31.72 10.12
CA SER A 333 -6.61 31.44 10.41
C SER A 333 -7.21 32.64 11.12
N TYR A 334 -8.34 33.15 10.63
CA TYR A 334 -9.03 34.29 11.22
C TYR A 334 -10.51 33.96 11.47
N GLN A 335 -10.95 34.11 12.72
CA GLN A 335 -12.35 33.98 13.10
C GLN A 335 -13.07 35.32 12.85
N LEU A 336 -13.76 35.43 11.71
CA LEU A 336 -14.50 36.62 11.31
C LEU A 336 -15.67 36.89 12.27
N THR A 337 -16.43 35.84 12.58
CA THR A 337 -17.53 35.83 13.56
C THR A 337 -17.45 34.51 14.36
N PRO A 338 -18.17 34.36 15.48
CA PRO A 338 -18.25 33.08 16.18
C PRO A 338 -18.71 31.92 15.28
N SER A 339 -19.51 32.21 14.26
CA SER A 339 -20.05 31.29 13.28
C SER A 339 -19.24 31.14 11.99
N LEU A 340 -18.20 31.94 11.75
CA LEU A 340 -17.46 31.95 10.49
C LEU A 340 -15.96 32.12 10.75
N ALA A 341 -15.19 31.12 10.34
CA ALA A 341 -13.73 31.17 10.33
C ALA A 341 -13.21 30.95 8.92
N THR A 342 -12.10 31.61 8.59
CA THR A 342 -11.40 31.41 7.33
C THR A 342 -9.93 31.15 7.59
N ARG A 343 -9.32 30.31 6.75
CA ARG A 343 -7.91 29.97 6.84
C ARG A 343 -7.30 30.00 5.45
N PHE A 344 -6.16 30.64 5.31
CA PHE A 344 -5.36 30.57 4.08
C PHE A 344 -4.10 29.75 4.35
N VAL A 345 -3.78 28.82 3.45
CA VAL A 345 -2.57 28.00 3.53
C VAL A 345 -1.71 28.23 2.31
N GLY A 346 -0.40 28.36 2.51
CA GLY A 346 0.61 28.25 1.47
C GLY A 346 1.66 27.22 1.84
N GLN A 347 2.16 26.47 0.86
CA GLN A 347 3.21 25.48 1.03
C GLN A 347 4.16 25.52 -0.16
N ILE A 348 5.46 25.41 0.13
CA ILE A 348 6.53 25.25 -0.85
C ILE A 348 7.30 23.99 -0.48
N THR A 349 7.45 23.10 -1.45
CA THR A 349 8.21 21.85 -1.34
C THR A 349 9.30 21.86 -2.39
N THR A 350 10.55 21.63 -1.99
CA THR A 350 11.68 21.43 -2.89
C THR A 350 12.26 20.05 -2.65
N ASN A 351 12.31 19.24 -3.70
CA ASN A 351 12.92 17.92 -3.69
C ASN A 351 14.18 17.95 -4.55
N HIS A 352 15.34 17.68 -3.96
CA HIS A 352 16.61 17.50 -4.66
C HIS A 352 16.90 16.01 -4.78
N ASN A 353 17.15 15.52 -5.99
CA ASN A 353 17.16 14.08 -6.23
C ASN A 353 18.31 13.62 -7.14
N ALA A 354 19.06 12.61 -6.68
CA ALA A 354 20.10 11.96 -7.47
C ALA A 354 19.61 10.71 -8.23
N GLY A 355 18.50 10.09 -7.79
CA GLY A 355 17.87 8.86 -8.30
C GLY A 355 16.77 9.04 -9.37
N MET A 356 16.39 10.27 -9.70
CA MET A 356 15.34 10.58 -10.66
C MET A 356 15.89 11.16 -11.97
N MET A 357 15.07 11.11 -13.02
CA MET A 357 15.35 11.74 -14.32
C MET A 357 15.37 13.28 -14.25
N VAL A 358 15.06 13.83 -13.08
CA VAL A 358 15.09 15.27 -12.77
C VAL A 358 15.87 15.48 -11.48
N LEU A 359 16.75 16.49 -11.46
CA LEU A 359 17.60 16.82 -10.30
C LEU A 359 16.87 17.59 -9.21
N GLN A 360 15.85 18.37 -9.59
CA GLN A 360 15.10 19.19 -8.66
C GLN A 360 13.63 19.27 -9.09
N GLN A 361 12.72 19.10 -8.14
CA GLN A 361 11.30 19.38 -8.31
C GLN A 361 10.83 20.38 -7.27
N ASP A 362 10.22 21.47 -7.74
CA ASP A 362 9.68 22.51 -6.87
C ASP A 362 8.15 22.51 -6.99
N THR A 363 7.46 22.33 -5.87
CA THR A 363 6.00 22.36 -5.79
C THR A 363 5.57 23.53 -4.93
N THR A 364 4.76 24.43 -5.48
CA THR A 364 4.08 25.48 -4.71
C THR A 364 2.59 25.17 -4.67
N SER A 365 1.98 25.21 -3.50
CA SER A 365 0.53 25.08 -3.35
C SER A 365 -0.04 26.12 -2.40
N TYR A 366 -1.26 26.55 -2.66
CA TYR A 366 -1.95 27.50 -1.80
C TYR A 366 -3.47 27.45 -1.99
N GLY A 367 -4.20 27.94 -0.99
CA GLY A 367 -5.62 28.20 -1.14
C GLY A 367 -6.37 28.41 0.18
N PRO A 368 -7.65 28.82 0.08
CA PRO A 368 -8.50 29.10 1.21
C PRO A 368 -9.23 27.87 1.75
N VAL A 369 -9.57 27.94 3.03
CA VAL A 369 -10.51 27.07 3.73
C VAL A 369 -11.50 27.97 4.49
N VAL A 370 -12.77 27.59 4.46
CA VAL A 370 -13.87 28.32 5.11
C VAL A 370 -14.65 27.34 5.95
N ASP A 371 -14.81 27.66 7.23
CA ASP A 371 -15.63 26.93 8.19
C ASP A 371 -16.80 27.84 8.59
N TYR A 372 -18.04 27.39 8.38
CA TYR A 372 -19.24 28.17 8.59
C TYR A 372 -20.31 27.37 9.34
N GLN A 373 -20.71 27.88 10.51
CA GLN A 373 -21.73 27.33 11.38
C GLN A 373 -22.80 28.42 11.64
N PRO A 374 -23.70 28.70 10.68
CA PRO A 374 -24.70 29.78 10.81
C PRO A 374 -25.66 29.60 11.98
N TRP A 375 -25.97 28.35 12.30
CA TRP A 375 -26.81 27.93 13.41
C TRP A 375 -26.17 26.70 14.05
N ASP A 376 -26.50 26.46 15.32
CA ASP A 376 -25.95 25.35 16.10
C ASP A 376 -26.26 23.96 15.49
N TRP A 377 -27.25 23.89 14.60
CA TRP A 377 -27.66 22.68 13.89
C TRP A 377 -27.20 22.62 12.42
N VAL A 378 -26.38 23.55 11.93
CA VAL A 378 -25.87 23.53 10.54
C VAL A 378 -24.37 23.77 10.53
N GLU A 379 -23.62 22.86 9.90
CA GLU A 379 -22.18 22.98 9.67
C GLU A 379 -21.88 22.94 8.18
N PHE A 380 -20.92 23.76 7.74
CA PHE A 380 -20.39 23.76 6.39
C PHE A 380 -18.88 24.00 6.43
N GLN A 381 -18.13 23.19 5.70
CA GLN A 381 -16.71 23.40 5.43
C GLN A 381 -16.46 23.34 3.93
N GLY A 382 -15.67 24.29 3.42
CA GLY A 382 -15.23 24.32 2.03
C GLY A 382 -13.76 24.66 1.91
N SER A 383 -13.03 23.96 1.03
CA SER A 383 -11.65 24.31 0.70
C SER A 383 -11.37 24.21 -0.79
N TYR A 384 -10.44 25.05 -1.24
CA TYR A 384 -9.85 24.99 -2.57
C TYR A 384 -8.34 25.08 -2.44
N GLN A 385 -7.61 24.26 -3.16
CA GLN A 385 -6.15 24.31 -3.23
C GLN A 385 -5.69 24.22 -4.68
N TYR A 386 -4.86 25.16 -5.10
CA TYR A 386 -4.11 25.08 -6.34
C TYR A 386 -2.68 24.66 -6.03
N ALA A 387 -2.14 23.72 -6.80
CA ALA A 387 -0.73 23.34 -6.72
C ALA A 387 -0.08 23.32 -8.11
N ASN A 388 1.18 23.73 -8.16
CA ASN A 388 2.00 23.70 -9.36
C ASN A 388 3.37 23.09 -9.02
N ARG A 389 3.69 21.97 -9.66
CA ARG A 389 5.02 21.36 -9.62
C ARG A 389 5.76 21.64 -10.92
N SER A 390 6.97 22.18 -10.80
CA SER A 390 7.93 22.37 -11.88
C SER A 390 9.02 21.30 -11.80
N SER A 391 9.45 20.78 -12.96
CA SER A 391 10.49 19.74 -13.05
C SER A 391 11.46 20.08 -14.19
N PRO A 392 12.31 21.11 -14.00
CA PRO A 392 13.24 21.58 -15.03
C PRO A 392 14.37 20.59 -15.29
N GLY A 393 14.88 20.55 -16.52
CA GLY A 393 16.05 19.71 -16.85
C GLY A 393 15.78 18.21 -16.90
N TYR A 394 14.51 17.80 -17.06
CA TYR A 394 14.12 16.41 -17.20
C TYR A 394 14.91 15.70 -18.32
N ASN A 395 15.63 14.63 -17.98
CA ASN A 395 16.42 13.81 -18.90
C ASN A 395 16.16 12.31 -18.69
N ASN A 396 15.38 11.68 -19.58
CA ASN A 396 15.08 10.23 -19.54
C ASN A 396 16.31 9.33 -19.70
N ASN A 397 17.41 9.85 -20.27
CA ASN A 397 18.61 9.09 -20.57
C ASN A 397 19.78 9.58 -19.70
N ARG A 398 19.49 9.89 -18.43
CA ARG A 398 20.51 10.31 -17.48
C ARG A 398 21.46 9.15 -17.20
N ALA A 399 22.69 9.25 -17.70
CA ALA A 399 23.70 8.17 -17.65
C ALA A 399 24.00 7.64 -16.24
N SER A 400 23.80 8.44 -15.18
CA SER A 400 23.98 8.01 -13.78
C SER A 400 22.86 7.10 -13.25
N LEU A 401 21.81 6.84 -14.04
CA LEU A 401 20.65 6.01 -13.66
C LEU A 401 20.38 4.86 -14.64
N VAL A 402 21.10 4.82 -15.76
CA VAL A 402 20.93 3.77 -16.78
C VAL A 402 22.07 2.78 -16.59
N GLY A 403 21.76 1.64 -15.98
CA GLY A 403 22.70 0.56 -15.69
C GLY A 403 22.87 -0.47 -16.80
N GLU A 404 22.27 -0.28 -17.99
CA GLU A 404 22.36 -1.20 -19.13
C GLU A 404 22.93 -0.52 -20.38
N ASP A 405 23.49 -1.35 -21.27
CA ASP A 405 24.13 -0.98 -22.53
C ASP A 405 23.36 0.11 -23.31
N ALA A 406 24.14 1.00 -23.92
CA ALA A 406 23.76 2.23 -24.61
C ALA A 406 22.73 2.12 -25.76
N GLU A 407 22.09 0.97 -25.95
CA GLU A 407 21.15 0.70 -27.05
C GLU A 407 19.68 0.97 -26.69
N ALA A 408 19.27 0.93 -25.42
CA ALA A 408 17.90 1.18 -24.99
C ALA A 408 17.66 2.63 -24.53
N THR A 409 17.93 3.61 -25.39
CA THR A 409 17.59 5.01 -25.06
C THR A 409 16.08 5.15 -24.83
N GLU A 410 15.64 5.53 -23.63
CA GLU A 410 14.24 5.87 -23.37
C GLU A 410 13.78 7.01 -24.28
N LEU A 411 12.49 7.04 -24.60
CA LEU A 411 11.92 8.08 -25.45
C LEU A 411 12.05 9.44 -24.78
N ASN A 412 12.77 10.38 -25.39
CA ASN A 412 12.98 11.72 -24.81
C ASN A 412 11.66 12.48 -24.53
N ALA A 413 10.56 12.13 -25.22
CA ALA A 413 9.23 12.70 -25.00
C ALA A 413 8.45 12.07 -23.81
N LEU A 414 8.91 10.94 -23.27
CA LEU A 414 8.30 10.29 -22.11
C LEU A 414 8.43 11.17 -20.87
N ARG A 415 7.37 11.27 -20.08
CA ARG A 415 7.40 11.87 -18.75
C ARG A 415 6.78 10.90 -17.77
N ARG A 416 7.56 10.47 -16.78
CA ARG A 416 7.05 9.69 -15.64
C ARG A 416 6.22 10.62 -14.77
N PHE A 417 5.05 10.17 -14.35
CA PHE A 417 4.02 11.07 -13.79
C PHE A 417 4.40 11.66 -12.42
N ASP A 418 5.23 10.96 -11.67
CA ASP A 418 5.83 11.35 -10.40
C ASP A 418 6.87 12.47 -10.62
N GLN A 419 7.58 12.41 -11.75
CA GLN A 419 8.68 13.31 -12.09
C GLN A 419 8.27 14.48 -13.01
N ALA A 420 7.09 14.42 -13.62
CA ALA A 420 6.61 15.42 -14.57
C ALA A 420 6.13 16.71 -13.88
N SER A 421 6.20 17.83 -14.59
CA SER A 421 5.49 19.05 -14.18
C SER A 421 3.98 18.79 -14.16
N VAL A 422 3.29 19.25 -13.11
CA VAL A 422 1.85 19.03 -12.93
C VAL A 422 1.16 20.28 -12.35
N HIS A 423 -0.06 20.53 -12.81
CA HIS A 423 -0.99 21.47 -12.20
C HIS A 423 -2.11 20.68 -11.54
N VAL A 424 -2.38 20.98 -10.26
CA VAL A 424 -3.41 20.31 -9.47
C VAL A 424 -4.42 21.34 -9.00
N ASN A 425 -5.70 21.02 -9.15
CA ASN A 425 -6.79 21.74 -8.50
C ASN A 425 -7.53 20.76 -7.61
N GLN A 426 -7.68 21.10 -6.33
CA GLN A 426 -8.36 20.25 -5.35
C GLN A 426 -9.49 21.04 -4.71
N PHE A 427 -10.66 20.43 -4.62
CA PHE A 427 -11.86 20.97 -4.00
C PHE A 427 -12.37 19.98 -2.97
N GLN A 428 -12.65 20.47 -1.76
CA GLN A 428 -13.27 19.66 -0.70
C GLN A 428 -14.46 20.42 -0.14
N LEU A 429 -15.62 19.77 -0.08
CA LEU A 429 -16.84 20.31 0.48
C LEU A 429 -17.39 19.31 1.50
N TYR A 430 -17.86 19.82 2.63
CA TYR A 430 -18.56 19.08 3.65
C TYR A 430 -19.72 19.93 4.18
N GLY A 431 -20.84 19.29 4.45
CA GLY A 431 -21.96 19.93 5.13
C GLY A 431 -22.74 18.93 5.96
N ALA A 432 -23.21 19.38 7.13
CA ALA A 432 -24.02 18.59 8.03
C ALA A 432 -25.18 19.42 8.60
N VAL A 433 -26.31 18.76 8.84
CA VAL A 433 -27.49 19.33 9.49
C VAL A 433 -27.99 18.43 10.62
N HIS A 434 -28.34 19.04 11.76
CA HIS A 434 -28.72 18.39 13.01
C HIS A 434 -30.09 18.88 13.54
N PRO A 435 -31.20 18.67 12.80
CA PRO A 435 -32.47 19.36 13.04
C PRO A 435 -33.12 19.12 14.41
N PHE A 436 -32.78 18.05 15.13
CA PHE A 436 -33.40 17.66 16.41
C PHE A 436 -32.47 17.76 17.61
N HIS A 437 -31.36 18.50 17.51
CA HIS A 437 -30.45 18.72 18.64
C HIS A 437 -31.05 19.75 19.62
N ALA A 438 -31.99 19.32 20.46
CA ALA A 438 -32.59 20.19 21.48
C ALA A 438 -31.63 20.38 22.67
N SER A 439 -31.43 21.64 23.07
CA SER A 439 -30.48 22.07 24.11
C SER A 439 -30.79 21.57 25.53
N GLU A 440 -31.93 20.90 25.75
CA GLU A 440 -32.39 20.49 27.08
C GLU A 440 -32.26 18.98 27.34
N ASP A 441 -32.10 18.14 26.31
CA ASP A 441 -31.87 16.70 26.47
C ASP A 441 -31.01 16.14 25.30
N PRO A 442 -29.67 16.28 25.37
CA PRO A 442 -28.77 16.06 24.23
C PRO A 442 -28.67 14.62 23.71
N TYR A 443 -29.38 13.67 24.32
CA TYR A 443 -29.31 12.24 23.99
C TYR A 443 -30.61 11.64 23.44
N LEU A 444 -31.67 12.44 23.29
CA LEU A 444 -32.98 11.95 22.81
C LEU A 444 -33.30 12.50 21.41
N ASN A 445 -33.59 11.59 20.48
CA ASN A 445 -34.08 11.87 19.13
C ASN A 445 -33.11 12.69 18.24
N THR A 446 -31.82 12.38 18.25
CA THR A 446 -30.83 13.10 17.42
C THR A 446 -30.83 12.60 15.98
N LEU A 447 -31.03 13.48 15.00
CA LEU A 447 -30.85 13.20 13.57
C LEU A 447 -29.70 14.04 13.04
N SER A 448 -28.78 13.41 12.32
CA SER A 448 -27.68 14.05 11.60
C SER A 448 -27.71 13.62 10.14
N VAL A 449 -27.77 14.56 9.21
CA VAL A 449 -27.65 14.30 7.77
C VAL A 449 -26.41 15.03 7.29
N TYR A 450 -25.51 14.33 6.61
CA TYR A 450 -24.26 14.91 6.14
C TYR A 450 -23.95 14.51 4.70
N ALA A 451 -23.22 15.37 4.01
CA ALA A 451 -22.73 15.13 2.67
C ALA A 451 -21.31 15.67 2.52
N ALA A 452 -20.50 14.96 1.73
CA ALA A 452 -19.14 15.37 1.42
C ALA A 452 -18.86 15.20 -0.08
N MET A 453 -17.92 15.97 -0.60
CA MET A 453 -17.41 15.83 -1.96
C MET A 453 -15.94 16.23 -2.00
N ASN A 454 -15.10 15.33 -2.51
CA ASN A 454 -13.75 15.66 -2.93
C ASN A 454 -13.65 15.60 -4.45
N TYR A 455 -12.99 16.59 -5.05
CA TYR A 455 -12.67 16.61 -6.47
C TYR A 455 -11.24 17.08 -6.68
N ASP A 456 -10.43 16.22 -7.28
CA ASP A 456 -9.05 16.52 -7.62
C ASP A 456 -8.85 16.42 -9.14
N ASN A 457 -8.07 17.33 -9.70
CA ASN A 457 -7.75 17.35 -11.13
C ASN A 457 -6.28 17.66 -11.35
N TYR A 458 -5.55 16.67 -11.84
CA TYR A 458 -4.13 16.72 -12.16
C TYR A 458 -3.97 16.82 -13.68
N ARG A 459 -3.26 17.83 -14.14
CA ARG A 459 -2.93 18.04 -15.56
C ARG A 459 -1.42 18.09 -15.74
N TYR A 460 -0.90 17.33 -16.70
CA TYR A 460 0.54 17.21 -16.96
C TYR A 460 0.92 17.96 -18.25
N PRO A 461 1.07 19.29 -18.22
CA PRO A 461 1.18 20.13 -19.43
C PRO A 461 2.40 19.83 -20.29
N ALA A 462 3.48 19.30 -19.70
CA ALA A 462 4.73 18.99 -20.39
C ALA A 462 4.84 17.51 -20.79
N SER A 463 3.84 16.69 -20.50
CA SER A 463 3.81 15.27 -20.86
C SER A 463 3.30 15.15 -22.28
N VAL A 464 4.09 14.59 -23.20
CA VAL A 464 3.60 14.21 -24.55
C VAL A 464 3.31 12.72 -24.59
N ILE A 465 4.15 11.92 -23.93
CA ILE A 465 4.01 10.48 -23.74
C ILE A 465 4.08 10.19 -22.24
N GLY A 466 3.19 9.34 -21.75
CA GLY A 466 2.93 9.12 -20.33
C GLY A 466 1.55 9.61 -19.91
N ARG A 467 1.35 9.83 -18.61
CA ARG A 467 0.09 10.33 -18.06
C ARG A 467 -0.11 11.80 -18.46
N GLN A 468 -1.33 12.13 -18.86
CA GLN A 468 -1.72 13.44 -19.40
C GLN A 468 -2.69 14.17 -18.48
N GLN A 469 -3.70 13.43 -18.01
CA GLN A 469 -4.70 13.90 -17.07
C GLN A 469 -5.07 12.80 -16.11
N TRP A 470 -5.43 13.20 -14.90
CA TRP A 470 -6.01 12.35 -13.87
C TRP A 470 -7.03 13.17 -13.09
N SER A 471 -8.22 12.63 -12.84
CA SER A 471 -9.26 13.32 -12.09
C SER A 471 -10.00 12.36 -11.17
N ASP A 472 -10.16 12.74 -9.91
CA ASP A 472 -10.83 11.94 -8.88
C ASP A 472 -12.09 12.63 -8.41
N TYR A 473 -13.16 11.86 -8.23
CA TYR A 473 -14.47 12.30 -7.74
C TYR A 473 -14.87 11.41 -6.57
N VAL A 474 -15.15 11.98 -5.41
CA VAL A 474 -15.54 11.21 -4.21
C VAL A 474 -16.70 11.88 -3.47
N PRO A 475 -17.93 11.88 -4.02
CA PRO A 475 -19.12 12.30 -3.29
C PRO A 475 -19.63 11.21 -2.33
N SER A 476 -20.11 11.63 -1.17
CA SER A 476 -20.79 10.78 -0.20
C SER A 476 -21.98 11.49 0.45
N VAL A 477 -22.95 10.72 0.88
CA VAL A 477 -24.11 11.18 1.66
C VAL A 477 -24.45 10.15 2.72
N GLY A 478 -24.73 10.61 3.93
CA GLY A 478 -25.07 9.73 5.03
C GLY A 478 -26.03 10.36 6.02
N VAL A 479 -26.61 9.48 6.84
CA VAL A 479 -27.58 9.78 7.87
C VAL A 479 -27.24 8.98 9.11
N ALA A 480 -27.25 9.64 10.27
CA ALA A 480 -27.20 9.01 11.58
C ALA A 480 -28.43 9.45 12.38
N TYR A 481 -29.19 8.49 12.89
CA TYR A 481 -30.43 8.74 13.62
C TYR A 481 -30.50 7.92 14.91
N SER A 482 -30.69 8.61 16.02
CA SER A 482 -30.87 8.01 17.35
C SER A 482 -32.23 8.43 17.90
N PRO A 483 -33.34 7.75 17.51
CA PRO A 483 -34.69 8.06 18.00
C PRO A 483 -34.80 7.98 19.53
N SER A 484 -33.98 7.13 20.16
CA SER A 484 -33.87 6.99 21.61
C SER A 484 -32.46 6.53 21.99
N GLU A 485 -32.12 6.56 23.29
CA GLU A 485 -30.85 6.04 23.81
C GLU A 485 -30.65 4.52 23.56
N GLN A 486 -31.70 3.82 23.14
CA GLN A 486 -31.70 2.37 22.94
C GLN A 486 -31.70 1.97 21.47
N LEU A 487 -31.69 2.91 20.53
CA LEU A 487 -31.68 2.60 19.11
C LEU A 487 -30.86 3.65 18.38
N ASN A 488 -29.81 3.20 17.71
CA ASN A 488 -28.99 3.99 16.81
C ASN A 488 -29.06 3.37 15.42
N VAL A 489 -29.28 4.20 14.40
CA VAL A 489 -29.34 3.80 13.01
C VAL A 489 -28.37 4.67 12.22
N PHE A 490 -27.57 4.04 11.37
CA PHE A 490 -26.63 4.71 10.49
C PHE A 490 -26.79 4.18 9.08
N ALA A 491 -26.74 5.08 8.11
CA ALA A 491 -26.71 4.75 6.70
C ALA A 491 -25.75 5.68 5.97
N ASN A 492 -24.90 5.14 5.09
CA ASN A 492 -24.01 5.94 4.26
C ASN A 492 -23.95 5.36 2.84
N TYR A 493 -23.86 6.25 1.86
CA TYR A 493 -23.57 5.92 0.48
C TYR A 493 -22.38 6.76 0.02
N SER A 494 -21.35 6.09 -0.50
CA SER A 494 -20.24 6.75 -1.18
C SER A 494 -20.11 6.24 -2.60
N TRP A 495 -19.81 7.15 -3.51
CA TRP A 495 -19.40 6.83 -4.87
C TRP A 495 -18.05 7.44 -5.12
N GLN A 496 -17.17 6.69 -5.77
CA GLN A 496 -15.89 7.20 -6.21
C GLN A 496 -15.69 6.89 -7.69
N ALA A 497 -15.07 7.82 -8.41
CA ALA A 497 -14.59 7.58 -9.74
C ALA A 497 -13.26 8.29 -9.99
N THR A 498 -12.41 7.64 -10.75
CA THR A 498 -11.11 8.11 -11.19
C THR A 498 -11.06 8.01 -12.70
N ASP A 499 -10.94 9.15 -13.35
CA ASP A 499 -10.71 9.26 -14.78
C ASP A 499 -9.23 9.46 -15.04
N TRP A 500 -8.69 8.70 -15.98
CA TRP A 500 -7.28 8.82 -16.37
C TRP A 500 -7.15 8.88 -17.89
N TYR A 501 -6.14 9.61 -18.34
CA TYR A 501 -5.78 9.73 -19.74
C TYR A 501 -4.26 9.65 -19.90
N MET A 502 -3.81 8.82 -20.83
CA MET A 502 -2.40 8.64 -21.15
C MET A 502 -2.19 8.51 -22.66
N ALA A 503 -0.97 8.84 -23.08
CA ALA A 503 -0.49 8.59 -24.43
C ALA A 503 0.73 7.66 -24.38
N GLY A 504 0.79 6.71 -25.29
CA GLY A 504 1.89 5.78 -25.47
C GLY A 504 2.52 5.94 -26.86
N PHE A 505 3.73 5.43 -27.02
CA PHE A 505 4.46 5.46 -28.28
C PHE A 505 5.04 4.07 -28.57
N GLN A 506 4.77 3.56 -29.77
CA GLN A 506 5.18 2.22 -30.17
C GLN A 506 6.42 2.27 -31.09
N ARG A 507 7.57 1.82 -30.58
CA ARG A 507 8.88 1.84 -31.29
C ARG A 507 9.17 0.66 -32.24
N GLN A 508 8.24 -0.32 -32.31
CA GLN A 508 8.32 -1.62 -33.02
C GLN A 508 9.10 -2.73 -32.28
N PRO A 509 8.61 -3.98 -32.36
CA PRO A 509 9.12 -4.93 -33.36
C PRO A 509 8.06 -5.32 -34.39
N TYR A 510 8.50 -5.46 -35.64
CA TYR A 510 7.68 -5.64 -36.85
C TYR A 510 7.00 -7.02 -36.93
N SER A 511 5.77 -7.10 -37.44
CA SER A 511 5.26 -8.33 -38.05
C SER A 511 5.67 -8.35 -39.52
N SER A 512 6.23 -9.46 -40.01
CA SER A 512 6.91 -9.56 -41.31
C SER A 512 6.04 -9.30 -42.55
N SER A 513 4.76 -8.93 -42.39
CA SER A 513 3.72 -9.01 -43.42
C SER A 513 3.17 -7.67 -43.93
N ALA A 514 3.53 -6.51 -43.37
CA ALA A 514 3.02 -5.20 -43.80
C ALA A 514 4.15 -4.27 -44.26
N PRO A 515 4.11 -3.63 -45.45
CA PRO A 515 5.24 -2.82 -45.94
C PRO A 515 5.70 -1.77 -44.91
N PRO A 516 7.03 -1.65 -44.66
CA PRO A 516 7.54 -0.76 -43.62
C PRO A 516 7.21 0.70 -43.94
N PRO A 517 6.85 1.53 -42.94
CA PRO A 517 6.64 2.96 -43.14
C PRO A 517 7.94 3.65 -43.59
N PRO A 518 7.86 4.75 -44.36
CA PRO A 518 9.03 5.49 -44.81
C PRO A 518 9.85 6.03 -43.62
N PRO A 519 11.19 6.16 -43.76
CA PRO A 519 12.03 6.77 -42.73
C PRO A 519 11.52 8.16 -42.32
N PRO A 520 11.58 8.53 -41.02
CA PRO A 520 12.26 7.84 -39.91
C PRO A 520 11.39 6.80 -39.17
N CYS A 521 10.19 6.49 -39.64
CA CYS A 521 9.24 5.66 -38.88
C CYS A 521 9.44 4.15 -39.05
N THR A 522 10.48 3.76 -39.77
CA THR A 522 10.90 2.36 -39.96
C THR A 522 11.39 1.75 -38.64
N ALA A 523 11.13 0.46 -38.41
CA ALA A 523 11.54 -0.25 -37.19
C ALA A 523 13.06 -0.14 -36.94
N GLY A 524 13.46 0.16 -35.70
CA GLY A 524 14.87 0.32 -35.32
C GLY A 524 15.57 1.57 -35.84
N ALA A 525 14.88 2.46 -36.56
CA ALA A 525 15.46 3.73 -37.00
C ALA A 525 15.65 4.69 -35.81
N ALA A 526 16.85 5.26 -35.71
CA ALA A 526 17.13 6.34 -34.76
C ALA A 526 16.29 7.59 -35.09
N GLY A 527 15.85 8.33 -34.07
CA GLY A 527 15.13 9.59 -34.26
C GLY A 527 13.61 9.48 -34.39
N GLN A 528 13.01 8.32 -34.08
CA GLN A 528 11.56 8.21 -33.92
C GLN A 528 11.07 9.08 -32.76
N THR A 529 10.22 10.05 -33.07
CA THR A 529 9.55 10.93 -32.11
C THR A 529 8.04 10.95 -32.35
N PRO A 530 7.22 11.32 -31.35
CA PRO A 530 5.79 11.55 -31.57
C PRO A 530 5.49 12.54 -32.70
N GLN A 531 6.37 13.50 -32.97
CA GLN A 531 6.22 14.51 -34.01
C GLN A 531 6.55 13.96 -35.40
N THR A 532 7.58 13.13 -35.52
CA THR A 532 7.99 12.54 -36.81
C THR A 532 7.14 11.33 -37.18
N CYS A 533 6.61 10.60 -36.20
CA CYS A 533 5.87 9.35 -36.38
C CYS A 533 4.54 9.36 -35.61
N PRO A 534 3.60 10.26 -35.96
CA PRO A 534 2.33 10.40 -35.24
C PRO A 534 1.46 9.14 -35.27
N GLN A 535 1.57 8.31 -36.33
CA GLN A 535 0.85 7.03 -36.45
C GLN A 535 1.36 5.92 -35.51
N GLN A 536 2.45 6.17 -34.77
CA GLN A 536 2.96 5.28 -33.73
C GLN A 536 2.50 5.69 -32.33
N VAL A 537 1.79 6.82 -32.21
CA VAL A 537 1.20 7.29 -30.96
C VAL A 537 -0.18 6.66 -30.79
N TRP A 538 -0.42 6.07 -29.64
CA TRP A 538 -1.74 5.60 -29.24
C TRP A 538 -2.15 6.26 -27.93
N THR A 539 -3.44 6.27 -27.65
CA THR A 539 -3.96 6.87 -26.42
C THR A 539 -4.84 5.87 -25.70
N SER A 540 -4.86 5.97 -24.37
CA SER A 540 -5.81 5.23 -23.57
C SER A 540 -6.41 6.15 -22.54
N TYR A 541 -7.71 5.99 -22.36
CA TYR A 541 -8.48 6.62 -21.32
C TYR A 541 -9.31 5.55 -20.63
N GLY A 542 -9.49 5.71 -19.33
CA GLY A 542 -10.30 4.79 -18.58
C GLY A 542 -10.94 5.47 -17.40
N ARG A 543 -11.95 4.78 -16.88
CA ARG A 543 -12.63 5.13 -15.63
C ARG A 543 -12.57 3.93 -14.70
N ASN A 544 -12.01 4.16 -13.54
CA ASN A 544 -12.16 3.26 -12.41
C ASN A 544 -13.25 3.85 -11.52
N GLN A 545 -14.27 3.09 -11.18
CA GLN A 545 -15.35 3.58 -10.34
C GLN A 545 -15.84 2.51 -9.38
N GLY A 546 -16.41 2.94 -8.27
CA GLY A 546 -17.08 2.06 -7.34
C GLY A 546 -18.07 2.81 -6.48
N SER A 547 -18.96 2.05 -5.87
CA SER A 547 -19.86 2.56 -4.84
C SER A 547 -19.91 1.62 -3.66
N SER A 548 -20.15 2.19 -2.49
CA SER A 548 -20.43 1.44 -1.27
C SER A 548 -21.68 1.96 -0.59
N VAL A 549 -22.41 1.03 0.03
CA VAL A 549 -23.55 1.28 0.90
C VAL A 549 -23.26 0.62 2.23
N ASP A 550 -23.34 1.40 3.30
CA ASP A 550 -23.16 0.93 4.67
C ASP A 550 -24.45 1.19 5.44
N LEU A 551 -24.97 0.16 6.11
CA LEU A 551 -26.15 0.22 6.96
C LEU A 551 -25.81 -0.39 8.31
N SER A 552 -26.10 0.33 9.39
CA SER A 552 -25.91 -0.17 10.74
C SER A 552 -27.12 0.14 11.61
N VAL A 553 -27.51 -0.83 12.42
CA VAL A 553 -28.52 -0.69 13.46
C VAL A 553 -27.96 -1.26 14.74
N GLU A 554 -27.86 -0.43 15.78
CA GLU A 554 -27.50 -0.85 17.12
C GLU A 554 -28.69 -0.62 18.06
N SER A 555 -29.05 -1.62 18.86
CA SER A 555 -30.17 -1.51 19.80
C SER A 555 -29.89 -2.12 21.17
N SER A 556 -30.33 -1.45 22.22
CA SER A 556 -30.37 -1.94 23.61
C SER A 556 -31.78 -2.43 23.93
N LEU A 557 -32.01 -3.74 23.83
CA LEU A 557 -33.31 -4.34 24.02
C LEU A 557 -33.66 -4.42 25.53
N PRO A 558 -34.89 -4.06 25.93
CA PRO A 558 -35.32 -4.17 27.33
C PRO A 558 -35.48 -5.64 27.76
N PRO A 559 -35.55 -5.89 29.09
CA PRO A 559 -35.93 -7.20 29.63
C PRO A 559 -37.26 -7.69 29.03
N LEU A 560 -37.32 -8.97 28.65
CA LEU A 560 -38.50 -9.59 28.03
C LEU A 560 -39.22 -10.50 29.03
N SER A 561 -40.53 -10.32 29.18
CA SER A 561 -41.41 -11.22 29.94
C SER A 561 -42.63 -11.64 29.11
N ILE A 562 -42.98 -12.92 29.11
CA ILE A 562 -44.21 -13.45 28.51
C ILE A 562 -45.07 -14.01 29.64
N GLU A 563 -46.35 -13.62 29.70
CA GLU A 563 -47.32 -14.07 30.72
C GLU A 563 -46.82 -13.94 32.18
N GLY A 564 -46.10 -12.85 32.47
CA GLY A 564 -45.55 -12.58 33.81
C GLY A 564 -44.31 -13.40 34.18
N SER A 565 -43.85 -14.31 33.30
CA SER A 565 -42.61 -15.05 33.47
C SER A 565 -41.45 -14.34 32.76
N PRO A 566 -40.38 -13.94 33.48
CA PRO A 566 -39.25 -13.24 32.86
C PRO A 566 -38.41 -14.22 32.03
N ILE A 567 -38.34 -14.00 30.71
CA ILE A 567 -37.52 -14.78 29.77
C ILE A 567 -36.11 -14.20 29.71
N LEU A 568 -36.00 -12.87 29.57
CA LEU A 568 -34.73 -12.14 29.60
C LEU A 568 -34.79 -11.12 30.72
N ARG A 569 -34.03 -11.33 31.80
CA ARG A 569 -34.08 -10.49 33.00
C ARG A 569 -33.29 -9.17 32.90
N ASN A 570 -32.29 -9.13 32.03
CA ASN A 570 -31.37 -8.01 31.87
C ASN A 570 -31.52 -7.42 30.46
N ARG A 571 -31.10 -6.17 30.27
CA ARG A 571 -31.01 -5.55 28.95
C ARG A 571 -29.98 -6.27 28.10
N SER A 572 -30.30 -6.56 26.85
CA SER A 572 -29.37 -7.13 25.86
C SER A 572 -28.99 -6.10 24.82
N LYS A 573 -27.85 -6.30 24.16
CA LYS A 573 -27.47 -5.51 22.98
C LYS A 573 -27.66 -6.34 21.73
N PHE A 574 -28.09 -5.68 20.67
CA PHE A 574 -28.26 -6.26 19.36
C PHE A 574 -27.67 -5.29 18.34
N SER A 575 -26.85 -5.79 17.42
CA SER A 575 -26.32 -4.99 16.32
C SER A 575 -26.40 -5.75 15.00
N VAL A 576 -26.73 -5.01 13.95
CA VAL A 576 -26.71 -5.48 12.58
C VAL A 576 -25.91 -4.49 11.77
N ASN A 577 -24.85 -4.95 11.12
CA ASN A 577 -24.04 -4.18 10.20
C ASN A 577 -24.09 -4.85 8.83
N TYR A 578 -24.40 -4.08 7.80
CA TYR A 578 -24.41 -4.53 6.42
C TYR A 578 -23.61 -3.57 5.56
N THR A 579 -22.65 -4.11 4.82
CA THR A 579 -21.85 -3.38 3.85
C THR A 579 -21.98 -4.05 2.50
N TYR A 580 -22.24 -3.25 1.48
CA TYR A 580 -22.19 -3.65 0.08
C TYR A 580 -21.23 -2.73 -0.66
N ALA A 581 -20.28 -3.29 -1.40
CA ALA A 581 -19.41 -2.53 -2.27
C ALA A 581 -19.33 -3.17 -3.66
N VAL A 582 -19.25 -2.33 -4.69
CA VAL A 582 -19.07 -2.78 -6.07
C VAL A 582 -18.08 -1.87 -6.77
N THR A 583 -17.17 -2.46 -7.54
CA THR A 583 -16.18 -1.72 -8.33
C THR A 583 -16.18 -2.21 -9.77
N THR A 584 -15.89 -1.29 -10.68
CA THR A 584 -15.74 -1.56 -12.11
C THR A 584 -14.60 -0.72 -12.67
N ASN A 585 -13.80 -1.31 -13.55
CA ASN A 585 -12.80 -0.63 -14.35
C ASN A 585 -13.18 -0.77 -15.82
N LEU A 586 -13.26 0.38 -16.48
CA LEU A 586 -13.49 0.49 -17.91
C LEU A 586 -12.22 1.08 -18.54
N THR A 587 -11.57 0.29 -19.37
CA THR A 587 -10.37 0.72 -20.09
C THR A 587 -10.66 0.79 -21.59
N HIS A 588 -10.64 2.01 -22.12
CA HIS A 588 -10.77 2.26 -23.54
C HIS A 588 -9.41 2.63 -24.13
N ALA A 589 -9.05 1.97 -25.22
CA ALA A 589 -7.91 2.33 -26.03
C ALA A 589 -8.43 2.95 -27.32
N ASN A 590 -7.82 4.06 -27.74
CA ASN A 590 -8.18 4.76 -28.97
C ASN A 590 -6.91 5.23 -29.69
N GLY A 591 -6.96 5.21 -31.02
CA GLY A 591 -5.87 5.58 -31.91
C GLY A 591 -5.59 4.49 -32.94
N ASP A 592 -5.15 4.93 -34.11
CA ASP A 592 -4.57 4.04 -35.12
C ASP A 592 -3.13 3.76 -34.69
N THR A 593 -2.85 2.53 -34.26
CA THR A 593 -1.45 2.08 -34.26
C THR A 593 -1.07 1.75 -35.69
N ALA A 594 0.23 1.76 -36.00
CA ALA A 594 0.75 1.25 -37.27
C ALA A 594 0.40 -0.25 -37.55
N PHE A 595 -0.28 -0.94 -36.63
CA PHE A 595 -0.55 -2.39 -36.66
C PHE A 595 -2.04 -2.76 -36.57
N GLY A 596 -2.92 -1.78 -36.38
CA GLY A 596 -4.36 -2.02 -36.22
C GLY A 596 -5.02 -1.01 -35.27
N PRO A 597 -6.36 -0.96 -35.28
CA PRO A 597 -7.09 -0.11 -34.35
C PRO A 597 -6.86 -0.60 -32.92
N ALA A 598 -6.66 0.33 -32.00
CA ALA A 598 -6.62 0.01 -30.59
C ALA A 598 -7.96 -0.63 -30.15
N THR A 599 -7.90 -1.71 -29.36
CA THR A 599 -9.08 -2.42 -28.85
C THR A 599 -9.30 -2.10 -27.37
N SER A 600 -10.55 -1.88 -26.98
CA SER A 600 -10.91 -1.77 -25.55
C SER A 600 -10.77 -3.14 -24.89
N TYR A 601 -10.28 -3.16 -23.65
CA TYR A 601 -10.29 -4.39 -22.85
C TYR A 601 -11.69 -4.66 -22.31
N PRO A 602 -12.06 -5.92 -22.05
CA PRO A 602 -13.26 -6.24 -21.30
C PRO A 602 -13.24 -5.56 -19.92
N ASN A 603 -14.43 -5.23 -19.41
CA ASN A 603 -14.55 -4.64 -18.08
C ASN A 603 -14.13 -5.66 -17.02
N ILE A 604 -13.38 -5.19 -16.03
CA ILE A 604 -13.06 -5.95 -14.81
C ILE A 604 -13.75 -5.31 -13.61
N GLY A 605 -14.06 -6.08 -12.58
CA GLY A 605 -14.78 -5.56 -11.42
C GLY A 605 -14.86 -6.53 -10.27
N THR A 606 -15.18 -5.99 -9.09
CA THR A 606 -15.36 -6.77 -7.87
C THR A 606 -16.68 -6.41 -7.20
N GLN A 607 -17.22 -7.34 -6.42
CA GLN A 607 -18.43 -7.19 -5.65
C GLN A 607 -18.19 -7.76 -4.25
N PHE A 608 -18.59 -7.03 -3.23
CA PHE A 608 -18.42 -7.42 -1.84
C PHE A 608 -19.72 -7.22 -1.06
N HIS A 609 -20.10 -8.23 -0.30
CA HIS A 609 -21.19 -8.19 0.67
C HIS A 609 -20.66 -8.62 2.02
N GLN A 610 -21.00 -7.89 3.06
CA GLN A 610 -20.76 -8.30 4.44
C GLN A 610 -22.02 -8.07 5.26
N LEU A 611 -22.42 -9.07 6.03
CA LEU A 611 -23.47 -8.97 7.03
C LEU A 611 -22.93 -9.51 8.36
N ILE A 612 -22.94 -8.65 9.37
CA ILE A 612 -22.58 -8.99 10.74
C ILE A 612 -23.82 -8.79 11.61
N VAL A 613 -24.28 -9.84 12.25
CA VAL A 613 -25.35 -9.80 13.25
C VAL A 613 -24.76 -10.22 14.58
N GLN A 614 -24.90 -9.42 15.63
CA GLN A 614 -24.38 -9.72 16.95
C GLN A 614 -25.46 -9.51 18.01
N TYR A 615 -25.48 -10.40 19.00
CA TYR A 615 -26.40 -10.36 20.13
C TYR A 615 -25.66 -10.67 21.43
N GLU A 616 -25.57 -9.68 22.31
CA GLU A 616 -24.93 -9.78 23.61
C GLU A 616 -26.02 -9.81 24.71
N TYR A 617 -26.10 -10.92 25.45
CA TYR A 617 -27.00 -11.08 26.58
C TYR A 617 -26.23 -11.26 27.90
N PRO A 618 -26.25 -10.26 28.81
CA PRO A 618 -25.72 -10.42 30.15
C PRO A 618 -26.69 -11.27 30.98
N PHE A 619 -26.36 -12.53 31.28
CA PHE A 619 -27.21 -13.39 32.12
C PHE A 619 -26.84 -13.33 33.61
N LYS A 620 -25.63 -12.85 33.97
CA LYS A 620 -25.22 -12.48 35.34
C LYS A 620 -24.45 -11.17 35.35
N GLN A 621 -24.30 -10.53 36.51
CA GLN A 621 -23.53 -9.28 36.67
C GLN A 621 -22.07 -9.37 36.15
N HIS A 622 -21.50 -10.58 36.12
CA HIS A 622 -20.14 -10.85 35.65
C HIS A 622 -20.09 -11.94 34.57
N MET A 623 -21.20 -12.20 33.85
CA MET A 623 -21.22 -13.13 32.72
C MET A 623 -22.18 -12.65 31.62
N ALA A 624 -21.73 -12.69 30.37
CA ALA A 624 -22.52 -12.37 29.19
C ALA A 624 -22.29 -13.45 28.13
N LEU A 625 -23.33 -13.71 27.35
CA LEU A 625 -23.29 -14.57 26.18
C LEU A 625 -23.29 -13.67 24.97
N ASP A 626 -22.34 -13.85 24.05
CA ASP A 626 -22.29 -13.12 22.79
C ASP A 626 -22.42 -14.10 21.63
N ILE A 627 -23.47 -13.93 20.83
CA ILE A 627 -23.76 -14.75 19.67
C ILE A 627 -23.64 -13.87 18.44
N GLY A 628 -22.71 -14.22 17.55
CA GLY A 628 -22.52 -13.56 16.27
C GLY A 628 -22.86 -14.46 15.09
N TYR A 629 -23.36 -13.85 14.02
CA TYR A 629 -23.44 -14.45 12.70
C TYR A 629 -22.71 -13.54 11.71
N TYR A 630 -21.86 -14.15 10.89
CA TYR A 630 -21.05 -13.44 9.90
C TYR A 630 -21.26 -14.05 8.53
N PHE A 631 -21.59 -13.20 7.58
CA PHE A 631 -21.70 -13.57 6.19
C PHE A 631 -20.83 -12.63 5.38
N SER A 632 -20.02 -13.19 4.49
CA SER A 632 -19.14 -12.42 3.62
C SER A 632 -19.09 -13.08 2.26
N HIS A 633 -19.47 -12.35 1.22
CA HIS A 633 -19.38 -12.81 -0.15
C HIS A 633 -18.54 -11.85 -0.96
N PHE A 634 -17.49 -12.37 -1.59
CA PHE A 634 -16.64 -11.65 -2.52
C PHE A 634 -16.74 -12.29 -3.91
N GLY A 635 -17.04 -11.48 -4.90
CA GLY A 635 -17.09 -11.86 -6.30
C GLY A 635 -16.11 -11.00 -7.10
N GLU A 636 -15.44 -11.62 -8.06
CA GLU A 636 -14.51 -10.97 -8.98
C GLU A 636 -14.81 -11.40 -10.41
N ASN A 637 -14.65 -10.46 -11.33
CA ASN A 637 -14.67 -10.70 -12.77
C ASN A 637 -13.43 -10.03 -13.37
N ASP A 638 -12.48 -10.83 -13.81
CA ASP A 638 -11.29 -10.37 -14.51
C ASP A 638 -11.00 -11.32 -15.66
N PHE A 639 -11.12 -10.82 -16.90
CA PHE A 639 -10.93 -11.64 -18.10
C PHE A 639 -9.53 -12.29 -18.19
N GLN A 640 -8.53 -11.75 -17.50
CA GLN A 640 -7.18 -12.33 -17.44
C GLN A 640 -7.15 -13.59 -16.57
N TRP A 641 -7.89 -13.59 -15.46
CA TRP A 641 -7.94 -14.69 -14.50
C TRP A 641 -9.11 -15.64 -14.71
N ASP A 642 -10.18 -15.19 -15.37
CA ASP A 642 -11.40 -15.97 -15.61
C ASP A 642 -11.11 -17.26 -16.40
N ASN A 643 -10.15 -17.19 -17.33
CA ASN A 643 -9.67 -18.34 -18.08
C ASN A 643 -8.84 -19.33 -17.25
N LEU A 644 -8.32 -18.88 -16.09
CA LEU A 644 -7.50 -19.66 -15.16
C LEU A 644 -8.29 -20.12 -13.92
N ARG A 645 -9.58 -19.78 -13.81
CA ARG A 645 -10.45 -20.13 -12.66
C ARG A 645 -10.42 -21.62 -12.29
N GLN A 646 -10.21 -22.54 -13.22
CA GLN A 646 -10.14 -23.96 -12.86
C GLN A 646 -8.91 -24.35 -12.02
N TRP A 647 -7.86 -23.52 -11.99
CA TRP A 647 -6.63 -23.74 -11.23
C TRP A 647 -6.41 -22.74 -10.10
N MET A 648 -7.23 -21.68 -10.05
CA MET A 648 -7.20 -20.61 -9.04
C MET A 648 -8.46 -20.56 -8.17
N GLY A 649 -9.53 -21.24 -8.63
CA GLY A 649 -10.92 -21.30 -8.16
C GLY A 649 -11.55 -19.99 -7.70
N SER A 650 -12.38 -20.03 -6.65
CA SER A 650 -13.22 -18.92 -6.18
C SER A 650 -13.14 -18.75 -4.65
N ALA A 651 -13.31 -17.53 -4.15
CA ALA A 651 -13.28 -17.22 -2.72
C ALA A 651 -14.35 -17.98 -1.92
N SER A 652 -14.00 -18.43 -0.70
CA SER A 652 -14.90 -19.15 0.22
C SER A 652 -15.98 -18.23 0.81
N PRO A 653 -17.27 -18.62 0.80
CA PRO A 653 -18.38 -17.67 1.06
C PRO A 653 -18.93 -17.57 2.49
N ASN A 654 -18.52 -18.33 3.52
CA ASN A 654 -19.25 -18.31 4.82
C ASN A 654 -18.42 -18.72 6.05
N SER A 655 -18.69 -18.11 7.22
CA SER A 655 -18.20 -18.59 8.54
C SER A 655 -19.17 -18.25 9.68
N ILE A 656 -19.36 -19.17 10.64
CA ILE A 656 -20.18 -18.94 11.85
C ILE A 656 -19.25 -19.00 13.06
N PHE A 657 -19.32 -18.01 13.95
CA PHE A 657 -18.57 -18.02 15.21
C PHE A 657 -19.50 -17.95 16.42
N VAL A 658 -19.15 -18.69 17.46
CA VAL A 658 -19.82 -18.64 18.77
C VAL A 658 -18.74 -18.38 19.81
N SER A 659 -18.90 -17.32 20.60
CA SER A 659 -17.93 -16.97 21.64
C SER A 659 -18.60 -16.88 23.02
N LEU A 660 -17.85 -17.19 24.07
CA LEU A 660 -18.28 -17.07 25.46
C LEU A 660 -17.30 -16.14 26.16
N GLY A 661 -17.77 -14.96 26.57
CA GLY A 661 -16.95 -13.92 27.18
C GLY A 661 -17.34 -13.60 28.63
N LEU A 662 -16.35 -13.27 29.46
CA LEU A 662 -16.62 -12.58 30.74
C LEU A 662 -16.84 -11.09 30.43
N PRO A 663 -17.95 -10.47 30.83
CA PRO A 663 -18.20 -9.07 30.58
C PRO A 663 -17.11 -8.26 31.29
N PRO A 664 -16.64 -7.18 30.66
CA PRO A 664 -15.55 -6.39 31.20
C PRO A 664 -15.95 -5.79 32.54
N GLY A 665 -15.30 -6.22 33.62
CA GLY A 665 -15.40 -5.56 34.92
C GLY A 665 -14.80 -4.17 34.79
N ARG A 666 -15.63 -3.11 34.92
CA ARG A 666 -15.25 -1.68 34.90
C ARG A 666 -13.90 -1.40 34.22
N LEU A 667 -13.84 -1.71 32.93
CA LEU A 667 -12.73 -1.31 32.10
C LEU A 667 -12.85 0.19 31.83
N THR A 668 -11.77 0.92 32.09
CA THR A 668 -11.68 2.35 31.78
C THR A 668 -11.86 2.56 30.27
N PRO A 669 -12.28 3.76 29.81
CA PRO A 669 -12.61 4.04 28.41
C PRO A 669 -11.53 3.61 27.40
N GLU A 670 -10.26 3.56 27.81
CA GLU A 670 -9.10 3.14 27.00
C GLU A 670 -9.11 1.66 26.56
N THR A 671 -9.89 0.79 27.22
CA THR A 671 -9.91 -0.67 26.94
C THR A 671 -11.06 -1.12 26.04
N LEU A 672 -12.08 -0.28 25.85
CA LEU A 672 -13.19 -0.54 24.92
C LEU A 672 -12.82 -0.18 23.47
N ALA A 673 -11.83 0.71 23.28
CA ALA A 673 -11.30 1.05 21.97
C ALA A 673 -10.53 -0.10 21.30
N THR A 674 -9.94 -1.01 22.09
CA THR A 674 -9.06 -2.09 21.61
C THR A 674 -9.80 -3.32 21.10
N TRP A 675 -11.08 -3.50 21.45
CA TRP A 675 -11.92 -4.58 20.91
C TRP A 675 -12.66 -4.17 19.63
N ARG A 676 -12.99 -2.88 19.47
CA ARG A 676 -13.61 -2.36 18.24
C ARG A 676 -12.60 -2.17 17.09
N SER A 677 -11.29 -2.05 17.39
CA SER A 677 -10.24 -1.89 16.37
C SER A 677 -9.87 -3.18 15.63
N ASN A 678 -10.14 -4.35 16.20
CA ASN A 678 -9.58 -5.61 15.68
C ASN A 678 -10.52 -6.41 14.75
N THR A 679 -11.72 -5.89 14.48
CA THR A 679 -12.68 -6.47 13.50
C THR A 679 -13.04 -5.51 12.37
N ALA A 680 -12.40 -4.33 12.31
CA ALA A 680 -12.44 -3.49 11.13
C ALA A 680 -11.40 -4.03 10.14
N PHE A 681 -11.83 -4.87 9.20
CA PHE A 681 -11.23 -4.81 7.87
C PHE A 681 -11.32 -3.32 7.45
N GLU A 682 -10.18 -2.68 7.22
CA GLU A 682 -10.10 -1.30 6.74
C GLU A 682 -10.71 -1.18 5.34
N LEU A 683 -12.04 -1.11 5.30
CA LEU A 683 -12.81 -0.34 4.33
C LEU A 683 -13.37 0.89 5.04
N LEU A 684 -12.52 1.56 5.85
CA LEU A 684 -12.78 2.94 6.23
C LEU A 684 -12.37 3.80 5.04
N GLY A 685 -13.39 4.42 4.45
CA GLY A 685 -13.25 5.40 3.41
C GLY A 685 -12.14 6.40 3.72
N TRP A 686 -11.34 6.64 2.70
CA TRP A 686 -10.51 7.82 2.52
C TRP A 686 -11.34 9.11 2.60
N ALA A 687 -11.78 9.47 3.80
CA ALA A 687 -12.41 10.74 4.07
C ALA A 687 -12.01 11.20 5.48
N GLY A 688 -11.16 12.23 5.54
CA GLY A 688 -11.07 13.07 6.73
C GLY A 688 -9.84 12.90 7.63
N SER A 689 -8.72 12.40 7.14
CA SER A 689 -7.42 12.84 7.67
C SER A 689 -6.41 12.89 6.54
N ARG A 690 -5.88 14.09 6.27
CA ARG A 690 -4.76 14.29 5.34
C ARG A 690 -3.52 13.61 5.94
N TYR A 691 -3.37 12.32 5.71
CA TYR A 691 -2.04 11.77 5.48
C TYR A 691 -1.74 11.99 4.01
N GLU A 692 -0.77 12.87 3.74
CA GLU A 692 -0.13 12.94 2.43
C GLU A 692 0.31 11.52 2.07
N ILE A 693 -0.40 10.86 1.16
CA ILE A 693 0.17 9.72 0.43
C ILE A 693 1.15 10.34 -0.56
N ARG A 694 2.32 10.70 -0.03
CA ARG A 694 3.54 10.65 -0.82
C ARG A 694 3.73 9.18 -1.12
N GLN A 695 3.42 8.76 -2.35
CA GLN A 695 4.14 7.64 -2.95
C GLN A 695 5.61 8.06 -2.99
N LYS A 696 6.32 7.88 -1.87
CA LYS A 696 7.78 7.80 -1.88
C LYS A 696 8.07 6.47 -2.54
N ALA A 697 8.56 6.54 -3.78
CA ALA A 697 9.23 5.41 -4.39
C ALA A 697 10.39 5.02 -3.46
N LEU A 698 10.34 3.78 -2.96
CA LEU A 698 11.54 2.98 -2.87
C LEU A 698 11.90 2.52 -4.29
#